data_AF-A0A267EJE6-F1
#
_entry.id   AF-A0A267EJE6-F1
#
_cell.length_a   1.000
_cell.length_b   1.000
_cell.length_c   1.000
_cell.angle_alpha   90.00
_cell.angle_beta   90.00
_cell.angle_gamma   90.00
#
_symmetry.space_group_name_H-M   'P 1'
#
loop_
_entity.id
_entity.type
_entity.pdbx_description
1 polymer ?
#
loop_
_entity_poly.entity_id
_entity_poly.type
_entity_poly.pdbx_seq_one_letter_code
_entity_poly.pdbx_strand_id
1 'polypeptide(L)'
;MANQTDLLAAVRAALSNADADKLLPLCRKLESNVVIIINGHEQSVAHHVAALLNGIRCVEALIKKLGPGCLTCINKSYNTHVHLAALYQEQDWMKVIHRALGSDCFHQPGQFQRTAIHWAAENKLSNSSLKWLVKKLGTACLSVRDEHGNTPVHLAALCQGEDSMHFFKSVLGSDCFHQPGQFQRSAIHWAATNGVNNATWKWLVSDCGSDCLTVKDEHENTPIHLAAWRQGEESIKICAAQLGFECFHQEGQHGRTAVHFAAMNELYNSSLEVLISICGPKCLSVKDSYGTTPAHLAAQYKDLDSLRLVVKSLGDSVFELVDNEGKTVADYAENNAEHRHRMLQWIQEYRRQQQSLPEKMDDLQLQKQQQESPNKDGQGPAKKLKIDPNFTKWDFLLDGQGKKQKIGEGAFGKVYKALTDKHQTVAVKIVYLQANGGTESVNAAIERELFEVSILRGMQHHNILKFIKAERYKKHMLSIFTELIAGQSLYDLMQKQQKPFDESAVKDFSRQICTALNYLHNRDPATLHRDIKCSNIMLNHKGVIKLIDFGLAKEILTSIVGSYTFCGTVCFMAPELFSNETTIVYSPKSDVWAFGCTVFEMLTMDPPNGELDFTLIPDRIINCAMPDLPRSVSGSLWDFYLRCVLRDPRGRADTEELLQHEFLSDG
;
A
#
# COMPACT_ATOMS: atom_id res chain seq x y z
N MET A 1 -0.17 -40.31 26.90
CA MET A 1 -1.07 -39.72 25.89
C MET A 1 -1.38 -38.24 26.14
N ALA A 2 -1.69 -37.78 27.37
CA ALA A 2 -1.96 -36.36 27.65
C ALA A 2 -0.84 -35.38 27.21
N ASN A 3 0.44 -35.74 27.46
CA ASN A 3 1.59 -34.88 27.17
C ASN A 3 1.82 -34.57 25.67
N GLN A 4 1.38 -35.43 24.75
CA GLN A 4 1.61 -35.24 23.31
C GLN A 4 0.53 -34.36 22.66
N THR A 5 -0.71 -34.47 23.13
CA THR A 5 -1.81 -33.59 22.70
C THR A 5 -1.55 -32.14 23.10
N ASP A 6 -1.09 -31.92 24.34
CA ASP A 6 -0.74 -30.59 24.85
C ASP A 6 0.48 -30.01 24.12
N LEU A 7 1.49 -30.84 23.83
CA LEU A 7 2.64 -30.45 23.01
C LEU A 7 2.22 -29.98 21.61
N LEU A 8 1.32 -30.73 20.94
CA LEU A 8 0.84 -30.36 19.61
C LEU A 8 -0.03 -29.11 19.61
N ALA A 9 -0.84 -28.89 20.65
CA ALA A 9 -1.58 -27.65 20.82
C ALA A 9 -0.63 -26.45 20.99
N ALA A 10 0.43 -26.60 21.80
CA ALA A 10 1.46 -25.58 21.97
C ALA A 10 2.24 -25.30 20.68
N VAL A 11 2.59 -26.35 19.90
CA VAL A 11 3.25 -26.20 18.59
C VAL A 11 2.34 -25.45 17.62
N ARG A 12 1.03 -25.77 17.58
CA ARG A 12 0.06 -25.04 16.75
C ARG A 12 -0.02 -23.58 17.15
N ALA A 13 -0.13 -23.29 18.46
CA ALA A 13 -0.19 -21.92 18.94
C ALA A 13 1.08 -21.12 18.58
N ALA A 14 2.27 -21.70 18.78
CA ALA A 14 3.53 -21.04 18.45
C ALA A 14 3.65 -20.77 16.93
N LEU A 15 3.26 -21.72 16.09
CA LEU A 15 3.27 -21.55 14.63
C LEU A 15 2.22 -20.56 14.14
N SER A 16 0.99 -20.58 14.67
CA SER A 16 -0.06 -19.61 14.32
C SER A 16 0.34 -18.18 14.68
N ASN A 17 1.10 -18.01 15.77
CA ASN A 17 1.59 -16.71 16.23
C ASN A 17 2.93 -16.30 15.59
N ALA A 18 3.47 -17.12 14.70
CA ALA A 18 4.81 -16.94 14.13
C ALA A 18 5.93 -16.74 15.18
N ASP A 19 5.84 -17.42 16.33
CA ASP A 19 6.74 -17.29 17.48
C ASP A 19 7.82 -18.39 17.46
N ALA A 20 8.97 -18.09 16.84
CA ALA A 20 10.09 -19.02 16.72
C ALA A 20 10.73 -19.37 18.08
N ASP A 21 10.76 -18.44 19.02
CA ASP A 21 11.41 -18.64 20.33
C ASP A 21 10.62 -19.59 21.22
N LYS A 22 9.28 -19.50 21.20
CA LYS A 22 8.43 -20.51 21.86
C LYS A 22 8.42 -21.83 21.11
N LEU A 23 8.53 -21.82 19.79
CA LEU A 23 8.54 -23.04 19.00
C LEU A 23 9.83 -23.86 19.22
N LEU A 24 10.98 -23.21 19.37
CA LEU A 24 12.29 -23.86 19.51
C LEU A 24 12.35 -24.96 20.60
N PRO A 25 11.96 -24.72 21.87
CA PRO A 25 11.96 -25.78 22.88
C PRO A 25 10.95 -26.88 22.58
N LEU A 26 9.86 -26.60 21.85
CA LEU A 26 8.86 -27.59 21.45
C LEU A 26 9.39 -28.49 20.33
N CYS A 27 10.12 -27.94 19.36
CA CYS A 27 10.80 -28.71 18.30
C CYS A 27 11.74 -29.77 18.88
N ARG A 28 12.41 -29.48 20.00
CA ARG A 28 13.30 -30.44 20.69
C ARG A 28 12.55 -31.60 21.36
N LYS A 29 11.25 -31.44 21.61
CA LYS A 29 10.39 -32.43 22.29
C LYS A 29 9.56 -33.26 21.31
N LEU A 30 9.38 -32.82 20.07
CA LEU A 30 8.61 -33.57 19.07
C LEU A 30 9.20 -34.97 18.82
N GLU A 31 8.33 -35.97 18.72
CA GLU A 31 8.74 -37.36 18.44
C GLU A 31 8.57 -37.74 16.97
N SER A 32 7.78 -36.95 16.21
CA SER A 32 7.54 -37.15 14.79
C SER A 32 7.26 -35.83 14.08
N ASN A 33 7.43 -35.81 12.74
CA ASN A 33 7.16 -34.63 11.90
C ASN A 33 5.65 -34.53 11.60
N VAL A 34 4.85 -34.20 12.61
CA VAL A 34 3.39 -34.24 12.55
C VAL A 34 2.83 -33.24 11.52
N VAL A 35 1.77 -33.64 10.81
CA VAL A 35 1.00 -32.77 9.91
C VAL A 35 -0.04 -31.99 10.72
N ILE A 36 -0.04 -30.67 10.55
CA ILE A 36 -0.96 -29.75 11.22
C ILE A 36 -1.47 -28.69 10.25
N ILE A 37 -2.64 -28.15 10.56
CA ILE A 37 -3.26 -27.06 9.80
C ILE A 37 -2.95 -25.75 10.50
N ILE A 38 -2.29 -24.84 9.80
CA ILE A 38 -2.01 -23.46 10.25
C ILE A 38 -2.40 -22.54 9.11
N ASN A 39 -3.23 -21.54 9.37
CA ASN A 39 -3.70 -20.56 8.38
C ASN A 39 -4.26 -21.20 7.09
N GLY A 40 -4.97 -22.33 7.22
CA GLY A 40 -5.54 -23.07 6.09
C GLY A 40 -4.55 -24.00 5.34
N HIS A 41 -3.28 -24.02 5.72
CA HIS A 41 -2.27 -24.90 5.11
C HIS A 41 -2.06 -26.17 5.93
N GLU A 42 -2.40 -27.32 5.36
CA GLU A 42 -2.18 -28.64 5.96
C GLU A 42 -0.84 -29.24 5.50
N GLN A 43 0.15 -29.23 6.38
CA GLN A 43 1.51 -29.70 6.09
C GLN A 43 2.29 -30.01 7.38
N SER A 44 3.47 -30.61 7.24
CA SER A 44 4.27 -30.98 8.42
C SER A 44 4.82 -29.76 9.16
N VAL A 45 5.15 -29.93 10.45
CA VAL A 45 5.80 -28.88 11.26
C VAL A 45 7.04 -28.32 10.56
N ALA A 46 7.87 -29.16 9.93
CA ALA A 46 9.03 -28.70 9.18
C ALA A 46 8.67 -27.74 8.03
N HIS A 47 7.57 -27.97 7.29
CA HIS A 47 7.12 -27.05 6.24
C HIS A 47 6.70 -25.70 6.80
N HIS A 48 5.94 -25.71 7.91
CA HIS A 48 5.52 -24.48 8.57
C HIS A 48 6.70 -23.67 9.10
N VAL A 49 7.72 -24.35 9.63
CA VAL A 49 8.98 -23.69 10.05
C VAL A 49 9.69 -23.03 8.87
N ALA A 50 9.63 -23.58 7.66
CA ALA A 50 10.25 -22.98 6.48
C ALA A 50 9.66 -21.61 6.11
N ALA A 51 8.43 -21.32 6.52
CA ALA A 51 7.78 -20.02 6.30
C ALA A 51 7.95 -19.05 7.48
N LEU A 52 8.65 -19.47 8.54
CA LEU A 52 8.79 -18.70 9.77
C LEU A 52 10.03 -17.80 9.74
N LEU A 53 9.84 -16.50 9.97
CA LEU A 53 10.94 -15.55 10.20
C LEU A 53 11.74 -15.98 11.44
N ASN A 54 13.06 -15.95 11.37
CA ASN A 54 13.95 -16.41 12.45
C ASN A 54 13.77 -17.90 12.85
N GLY A 55 13.12 -18.72 12.02
CA GLY A 55 12.87 -20.14 12.26
C GLY A 55 14.10 -21.07 12.13
N ILE A 56 15.29 -20.54 11.81
CA ILE A 56 16.46 -21.36 11.46
C ILE A 56 16.89 -22.28 12.62
N ARG A 57 16.81 -21.80 13.86
CA ARG A 57 17.12 -22.59 15.07
C ARG A 57 16.09 -23.70 15.28
N CYS A 58 14.83 -23.47 14.89
CA CYS A 58 13.77 -24.46 14.98
C CYS A 58 14.01 -25.60 14.00
N VAL A 59 14.40 -25.31 12.75
CA VAL A 59 14.71 -26.37 11.79
C VAL A 59 15.95 -27.17 12.22
N GLU A 60 17.00 -26.53 12.73
CA GLU A 60 18.16 -27.24 13.30
C GLU A 60 17.76 -28.17 14.45
N ALA A 61 16.86 -27.71 15.33
CA ALA A 61 16.33 -28.52 16.41
C ALA A 61 15.50 -29.71 15.89
N LEU A 62 14.69 -29.51 14.84
CA LEU A 62 13.92 -30.59 14.19
C LEU A 62 14.85 -31.62 13.53
N ILE A 63 15.87 -31.18 12.79
CA ILE A 63 16.87 -32.08 12.17
C ILE A 63 17.57 -32.91 13.25
N LYS A 64 18.00 -32.27 14.35
CA LYS A 64 18.67 -32.96 15.46
C LYS A 64 17.75 -33.99 16.14
N LYS A 65 16.45 -33.68 16.26
CA LYS A 65 15.49 -34.50 17.00
C LYS A 65 14.88 -35.62 16.15
N LEU A 66 14.53 -35.33 14.91
CA LEU A 66 13.78 -36.23 14.01
C LEU A 66 14.64 -36.81 12.88
N GLY A 67 15.89 -36.38 12.76
CA GLY A 67 16.77 -36.70 11.64
C GLY A 67 16.50 -35.81 10.41
N PRO A 68 17.42 -35.84 9.41
CA PRO A 68 17.32 -34.99 8.22
C PRO A 68 16.14 -35.32 7.31
N GLY A 69 15.62 -36.56 7.37
CA GLY A 69 14.44 -36.99 6.61
C GLY A 69 13.16 -36.20 6.92
N CYS A 70 13.11 -35.44 8.03
CA CYS A 70 11.97 -34.54 8.29
C CYS A 70 11.83 -33.40 7.26
N LEU A 71 12.89 -33.13 6.48
CA LEU A 71 12.89 -32.09 5.45
C LEU A 71 12.48 -32.61 4.06
N THR A 72 12.44 -33.94 3.86
CA THR A 72 12.13 -34.56 2.56
C THR A 72 10.67 -34.93 2.39
N CYS A 73 9.85 -34.73 3.42
CA CYS A 73 8.40 -34.91 3.34
C CYS A 73 7.81 -34.00 2.26
N ILE A 74 6.81 -34.49 1.53
CA ILE A 74 6.10 -33.73 0.50
C ILE A 74 4.75 -33.28 1.05
N ASN A 75 4.39 -32.01 0.88
CA ASN A 75 3.08 -31.49 1.27
C ASN A 75 2.02 -31.70 0.17
N LYS A 76 0.77 -31.28 0.42
CA LYS A 76 -0.34 -31.42 -0.56
C LYS A 76 -0.11 -30.67 -1.88
N SER A 77 0.80 -29.71 -1.89
CA SER A 77 1.18 -28.94 -3.08
C SER A 77 2.41 -29.52 -3.77
N TYR A 78 2.81 -30.75 -3.46
CA TYR A 78 3.99 -31.42 -4.03
C TYR A 78 5.34 -30.75 -3.68
N ASN A 79 5.38 -29.92 -2.65
CA ASN A 79 6.61 -29.24 -2.22
C ASN A 79 7.21 -29.89 -0.98
N THR A 80 8.54 -29.86 -0.90
CA THR A 80 9.29 -30.23 0.31
C THR A 80 9.61 -28.99 1.15
N HIS A 81 10.14 -29.21 2.35
CA HIS A 81 10.72 -28.13 3.15
C HIS A 81 11.76 -27.33 2.36
N VAL A 82 12.57 -28.00 1.53
CA VAL A 82 13.64 -27.37 0.74
C VAL A 82 13.07 -26.33 -0.23
N HIS A 83 11.95 -26.63 -0.88
CA HIS A 83 11.29 -25.71 -1.80
C HIS A 83 10.76 -24.47 -1.06
N LEU A 84 10.06 -24.66 0.07
CA LEU A 84 9.53 -23.55 0.86
C LEU A 84 10.64 -22.69 1.47
N ALA A 85 11.72 -23.31 1.95
CA ALA A 85 12.87 -22.59 2.48
C ALA A 85 13.55 -21.77 1.38
N ALA A 86 13.68 -22.30 0.16
CA ALA A 86 14.22 -21.54 -0.96
C ALA A 86 13.32 -20.34 -1.34
N LEU A 87 12.00 -20.51 -1.27
CA LEU A 87 11.01 -19.47 -1.59
C LEU A 87 10.97 -18.34 -0.54
N TYR A 88 11.11 -18.66 0.75
CA TYR A 88 10.86 -17.70 1.82
C TYR A 88 12.11 -17.25 2.59
N GLN A 89 13.21 -18.00 2.52
CA GLN A 89 14.35 -17.82 3.43
C GLN A 89 15.65 -17.47 2.71
N GLU A 90 16.61 -16.98 3.48
CA GLU A 90 17.94 -16.57 3.01
C GLU A 90 18.95 -17.72 2.96
N GLN A 91 20.13 -17.44 2.40
CA GLN A 91 21.20 -18.41 2.14
C GLN A 91 21.60 -19.30 3.32
N ASP A 92 21.43 -18.84 4.58
CA ASP A 92 21.81 -19.63 5.75
C ASP A 92 20.94 -20.88 5.94
N TRP A 93 19.67 -20.82 5.51
CA TRP A 93 18.82 -22.00 5.46
C TRP A 93 19.31 -23.01 4.43
N MET A 94 19.76 -22.55 3.27
CA MET A 94 20.33 -23.42 2.24
C MET A 94 21.60 -24.11 2.76
N LYS A 95 22.44 -23.41 3.54
CA LYS A 95 23.61 -24.00 4.21
C LYS A 95 23.21 -25.08 5.21
N VAL A 96 22.19 -24.84 6.05
CA VAL A 96 21.68 -25.82 7.02
C VAL A 96 21.13 -27.06 6.31
N ILE A 97 20.30 -26.87 5.29
CA ILE A 97 19.72 -27.96 4.49
C ILE A 97 20.83 -28.77 3.80
N HIS A 98 21.80 -28.10 3.18
CA HIS A 98 22.91 -28.78 2.52
C HIS A 98 23.76 -29.62 3.49
N ARG A 99 24.01 -29.14 4.72
CA ARG A 99 24.73 -29.93 5.74
C ARG A 99 23.94 -31.18 6.14
N ALA A 100 22.60 -31.11 6.12
CA ALA A 100 21.73 -32.19 6.56
C ALA A 100 21.44 -33.23 5.47
N LEU A 101 21.26 -32.80 4.22
CA LEU A 101 20.76 -33.63 3.11
C LEU A 101 21.72 -33.73 1.91
N GLY A 102 22.78 -32.93 1.84
CA GLY A 102 23.66 -32.83 0.68
C GLY A 102 23.07 -31.99 -0.47
N SER A 103 23.74 -32.01 -1.63
CA SER A 103 23.35 -31.17 -2.78
C SER A 103 22.18 -31.72 -3.59
N ASP A 104 21.99 -33.04 -3.61
CA ASP A 104 20.95 -33.71 -4.42
C ASP A 104 19.53 -33.29 -4.06
N CYS A 105 19.31 -32.85 -2.81
CA CYS A 105 18.00 -32.38 -2.36
C CYS A 105 17.52 -31.13 -3.11
N PHE A 106 18.44 -30.28 -3.59
CA PHE A 106 18.09 -29.05 -4.32
C PHE A 106 17.67 -29.31 -5.76
N HIS A 107 18.01 -30.49 -6.30
CA HIS A 107 17.63 -30.92 -7.65
C HIS A 107 16.29 -31.66 -7.70
N GLN A 108 15.70 -31.97 -6.54
CA GLN A 108 14.41 -32.66 -6.50
C GLN A 108 13.32 -31.74 -7.06
N PRO A 109 12.45 -32.26 -7.95
CA PRO A 109 11.32 -31.50 -8.46
C PRO A 109 10.22 -31.41 -7.41
N GLY A 110 9.62 -30.22 -7.29
CA GLY A 110 8.41 -29.98 -6.51
C GLY A 110 7.20 -29.74 -7.39
N GLN A 111 6.33 -28.83 -6.96
CA GLN A 111 5.21 -28.36 -7.77
C GLN A 111 5.70 -27.82 -9.12
N PHE A 112 4.98 -28.14 -10.20
CA PHE A 112 5.32 -27.72 -11.56
C PHE A 112 6.72 -28.12 -12.01
N GLN A 113 7.26 -29.23 -11.50
CA GLN A 113 8.64 -29.67 -11.75
C GLN A 113 9.70 -28.65 -11.33
N ARG A 114 9.35 -27.68 -10.47
CA ARG A 114 10.29 -26.66 -9.99
C ARG A 114 11.22 -27.20 -8.92
N THR A 115 12.50 -27.08 -9.18
CA THR A 115 13.58 -27.36 -8.22
C THR A 115 13.83 -26.18 -7.28
N ALA A 116 14.66 -26.34 -6.25
CA ALA A 116 14.93 -25.30 -5.26
C ALA A 116 15.44 -23.98 -5.86
N ILE A 117 16.18 -24.02 -6.98
CA ILE A 117 16.69 -22.80 -7.64
C ILE A 117 15.56 -21.97 -8.28
N HIS A 118 14.47 -22.59 -8.74
CA HIS A 118 13.30 -21.88 -9.25
C HIS A 118 12.58 -21.14 -8.12
N TRP A 119 12.37 -21.81 -7.00
CA TRP A 119 11.77 -21.20 -5.80
C TRP A 119 12.65 -20.08 -5.24
N ALA A 120 13.98 -20.25 -5.24
CA ALA A 120 14.92 -19.20 -4.86
C ALA A 120 14.94 -18.00 -5.82
N ALA A 121 14.61 -18.20 -7.10
CA ALA A 121 14.42 -17.12 -8.07
C ALA A 121 13.08 -16.39 -7.88
N GLU A 122 12.07 -17.06 -7.34
CA GLU A 122 10.77 -16.47 -7.01
C GLU A 122 10.76 -15.76 -5.65
N ASN A 123 11.77 -15.99 -4.81
CA ASN A 123 11.91 -15.32 -3.51
C ASN A 123 12.03 -13.80 -3.69
N LYS A 124 10.99 -13.07 -3.27
CA LYS A 124 10.88 -11.60 -3.40
C LYS A 124 11.62 -10.84 -2.30
N LEU A 125 12.00 -11.52 -1.21
CA LEU A 125 12.65 -10.89 -0.06
C LEU A 125 14.16 -10.76 -0.28
N SER A 126 14.79 -11.79 -0.85
CA SER A 126 16.25 -11.88 -0.94
C SER A 126 16.68 -12.78 -2.10
N ASN A 127 17.72 -12.38 -2.84
CA ASN A 127 18.37 -13.22 -3.86
C ASN A 127 19.57 -14.01 -3.31
N SER A 128 19.81 -13.97 -2.00
CA SER A 128 20.96 -14.62 -1.36
C SER A 128 20.95 -16.15 -1.55
N SER A 129 19.78 -16.79 -1.39
CA SER A 129 19.58 -18.22 -1.61
C SER A 129 19.86 -18.62 -3.05
N LEU A 130 19.39 -17.83 -4.03
CA LEU A 130 19.68 -18.03 -5.45
C LEU A 130 21.19 -18.01 -5.72
N LYS A 131 21.87 -16.92 -5.31
CA LYS A 131 23.32 -16.76 -5.51
C LYS A 131 24.11 -17.89 -4.84
N TRP A 132 23.71 -18.29 -3.64
CA TRP A 132 24.35 -19.37 -2.91
C TRP A 132 24.17 -20.73 -3.60
N LEU A 133 22.96 -21.04 -4.07
CA LEU A 133 22.67 -22.27 -4.80
C LEU A 133 23.47 -22.35 -6.10
N VAL A 134 23.56 -21.27 -6.87
CA VAL A 134 24.39 -21.25 -8.10
C VAL A 134 25.86 -21.46 -7.78
N LYS A 135 26.39 -20.82 -6.74
CA LYS A 135 27.78 -21.04 -6.29
C LYS A 135 28.01 -22.49 -5.87
N LYS A 136 27.01 -23.17 -5.32
CA LYS A 136 27.14 -24.52 -4.78
C LYS A 136 26.90 -25.62 -5.82
N LEU A 137 25.92 -25.44 -6.70
CA LEU A 137 25.48 -26.42 -7.70
C LEU A 137 26.10 -26.18 -9.08
N GLY A 138 26.73 -25.03 -9.30
CA GLY A 138 27.22 -24.58 -10.60
C GLY A 138 26.12 -23.94 -11.45
N THR A 139 26.52 -23.33 -12.57
CA THR A 139 25.61 -22.57 -13.45
C THR A 139 24.61 -23.44 -14.20
N ALA A 140 24.86 -24.75 -14.32
CA ALA A 140 23.95 -25.70 -14.98
C ALA A 140 22.56 -25.77 -14.31
N CYS A 141 22.43 -25.41 -13.02
CA CYS A 141 21.12 -25.36 -12.37
C CYS A 141 20.22 -24.24 -12.94
N LEU A 142 20.80 -23.22 -13.60
CA LEU A 142 20.08 -22.11 -14.20
C LEU A 142 19.50 -22.40 -15.59
N SER A 143 19.93 -23.50 -16.23
CA SER A 143 19.36 -23.95 -17.51
C SER A 143 18.21 -24.95 -17.34
N VAL A 144 17.93 -25.39 -16.11
CA VAL A 144 16.81 -26.28 -15.82
C VAL A 144 15.51 -25.54 -16.11
N ARG A 145 14.55 -26.22 -16.72
CA ARG A 145 13.22 -25.69 -17.03
C ARG A 145 12.18 -26.32 -16.13
N ASP A 146 11.22 -25.53 -15.67
CA ASP A 146 10.02 -26.02 -15.01
C ASP A 146 9.03 -26.65 -16.02
N GLU A 147 7.90 -27.17 -15.54
CA GLU A 147 6.85 -27.81 -16.35
C GLU A 147 6.32 -26.88 -17.46
N HIS A 148 6.39 -25.57 -17.25
CA HIS A 148 5.93 -24.56 -18.20
C HIS A 148 7.04 -24.09 -19.15
N GLY A 149 8.24 -24.64 -19.03
CA GLY A 149 9.39 -24.27 -19.83
C GLY A 149 10.16 -23.06 -19.30
N ASN A 150 9.86 -22.52 -18.11
CA ASN A 150 10.58 -21.37 -17.55
C ASN A 150 11.87 -21.81 -16.87
N THR A 151 12.95 -21.09 -17.14
CA THR A 151 14.20 -21.14 -16.34
C THR A 151 14.12 -20.20 -15.12
N PRO A 152 15.02 -20.35 -14.12
CA PRO A 152 15.11 -19.43 -12.98
C PRO A 152 15.28 -17.95 -13.38
N VAL A 153 15.90 -17.67 -14.54
CA VAL A 153 16.08 -16.30 -15.06
C VAL A 153 14.71 -15.62 -15.29
N HIS A 154 13.74 -16.34 -15.83
CA HIS A 154 12.39 -15.81 -16.10
C HIS A 154 11.66 -15.47 -14.79
N LEU A 155 11.72 -16.37 -13.81
CA LEU A 155 11.06 -16.17 -12.51
C LEU A 155 11.67 -15.00 -11.74
N ALA A 156 13.01 -14.89 -11.74
CA ALA A 156 13.70 -13.78 -11.12
C ALA A 156 13.46 -12.45 -11.86
N ALA A 157 13.32 -12.45 -13.18
CA ALA A 157 12.97 -11.25 -13.94
C ALA A 157 11.58 -10.70 -13.55
N LEU A 158 10.65 -11.59 -13.19
CA LEU A 158 9.34 -11.22 -12.65
C LEU A 158 9.42 -10.78 -11.18
N CYS A 159 10.15 -11.51 -10.33
CA CYS A 159 10.00 -11.43 -8.88
C CYS A 159 11.11 -10.67 -8.14
N GLN A 160 12.31 -10.55 -8.72
CA GLN A 160 13.49 -9.97 -8.09
C GLN A 160 13.94 -8.68 -8.78
N GLY A 161 14.94 -8.01 -8.20
CA GLY A 161 15.50 -6.75 -8.69
C GLY A 161 16.67 -6.89 -9.65
N GLU A 162 17.25 -5.75 -10.05
CA GLU A 162 18.38 -5.64 -10.98
C GLU A 162 19.63 -6.37 -10.51
N ASP A 163 19.86 -6.50 -9.19
CA ASP A 163 20.97 -7.27 -8.61
C ASP A 163 21.01 -8.73 -9.11
N SER A 164 19.85 -9.35 -9.29
CA SER A 164 19.75 -10.71 -9.80
C SER A 164 20.07 -10.76 -11.30
N MET A 165 19.70 -9.72 -12.05
CA MET A 165 20.03 -9.63 -13.48
C MET A 165 21.53 -9.41 -13.68
N HIS A 166 22.14 -8.50 -12.91
CA HIS A 166 23.59 -8.35 -12.87
C HIS A 166 24.29 -9.67 -12.58
N PHE A 167 23.77 -10.42 -11.60
CA PHE A 167 24.31 -11.73 -11.27
C PHE A 167 24.18 -12.72 -12.43
N PHE A 168 23.01 -12.87 -13.04
CA PHE A 168 22.84 -13.77 -14.20
C PHE A 168 23.74 -13.40 -15.36
N LYS A 169 23.84 -12.11 -15.70
CA LYS A 169 24.76 -11.63 -16.74
C LYS A 169 26.20 -12.03 -16.43
N SER A 170 26.63 -11.92 -15.17
CA SER A 170 27.99 -12.27 -14.77
C SER A 170 28.32 -13.78 -14.91
N VAL A 171 27.30 -14.65 -14.81
CA VAL A 171 27.51 -16.11 -14.83
C VAL A 171 27.07 -16.81 -16.11
N LEU A 172 26.15 -16.22 -16.89
CA LEU A 172 25.60 -16.80 -18.12
C LEU A 172 25.78 -15.92 -19.36
N GLY A 173 26.18 -14.64 -19.20
CA GLY A 173 26.16 -13.64 -20.27
C GLY A 173 24.76 -13.09 -20.54
N SER A 174 24.65 -12.07 -21.40
CA SER A 174 23.37 -11.40 -21.69
C SER A 174 22.41 -12.27 -22.52
N ASP A 175 22.91 -13.26 -23.27
CA ASP A 175 22.08 -14.15 -24.11
C ASP A 175 21.03 -14.95 -23.30
N CYS A 176 21.24 -15.12 -22.00
CA CYS A 176 20.27 -15.80 -21.14
C CYS A 176 18.93 -15.06 -21.06
N PHE A 177 18.91 -13.73 -21.22
CA PHE A 177 17.69 -12.94 -21.14
C PHE A 177 16.80 -13.06 -22.38
N HIS A 178 17.36 -13.50 -23.50
CA HIS A 178 16.66 -13.72 -24.76
C HIS A 178 16.06 -15.12 -24.90
N GLN A 179 16.42 -16.05 -24.01
CA GLN A 179 15.89 -17.41 -24.06
C GLN A 179 14.37 -17.40 -23.88
N PRO A 180 13.61 -18.17 -24.68
CA PRO A 180 12.17 -18.26 -24.52
C PRO A 180 11.82 -19.16 -23.33
N GLY A 181 10.85 -18.74 -22.53
CA GLY A 181 10.18 -19.52 -21.49
C GLY A 181 8.77 -19.91 -21.91
N GLN A 182 7.85 -19.95 -20.94
CA GLN A 182 6.43 -20.17 -21.20
C GLN A 182 5.87 -19.09 -22.15
N PHE A 183 5.01 -19.49 -23.08
CA PHE A 183 4.45 -18.61 -24.11
C PHE A 183 5.50 -17.93 -24.99
N GLN A 184 6.68 -18.54 -25.17
CA GLN A 184 7.81 -17.94 -25.88
C GLN A 184 8.29 -16.60 -25.28
N ARG A 185 7.95 -16.33 -24.01
CA ARG A 185 8.33 -15.09 -23.33
C ARG A 185 9.77 -15.13 -22.86
N SER A 186 10.54 -14.14 -23.28
CA SER A 186 11.88 -13.85 -22.76
C SER A 186 11.84 -13.13 -21.40
N ALA A 187 12.99 -12.94 -20.76
CA ALA A 187 13.08 -12.32 -19.43
C ALA A 187 12.43 -10.92 -19.38
N ILE A 188 12.54 -10.12 -20.44
CA ILE A 188 11.96 -8.78 -20.49
C ILE A 188 10.42 -8.80 -20.54
N HIS A 189 9.81 -9.82 -21.15
CA HIS A 189 8.35 -9.98 -21.12
C HIS A 189 7.86 -10.22 -19.68
N TRP A 190 8.54 -11.10 -18.95
CA TRP A 190 8.23 -11.38 -17.55
C TRP A 190 8.42 -10.15 -16.66
N ALA A 191 9.52 -9.43 -16.82
CA ALA A 191 9.75 -8.16 -16.13
C ALA A 191 8.67 -7.11 -16.45
N ALA A 192 8.19 -7.05 -17.70
CA ALA A 192 7.12 -6.14 -18.12
C ALA A 192 5.79 -6.43 -17.41
N THR A 193 5.54 -7.67 -16.98
CA THR A 193 4.33 -8.04 -16.24
C THR A 193 4.37 -7.74 -14.74
N ASN A 194 5.55 -7.37 -14.20
CA ASN A 194 5.65 -6.92 -12.83
C ASN A 194 5.03 -5.52 -12.71
N GLY A 195 3.83 -5.46 -12.12
CA GLY A 195 3.09 -4.21 -11.92
C GLY A 195 3.39 -3.49 -10.61
N VAL A 196 4.33 -3.98 -9.80
CA VAL A 196 4.73 -3.34 -8.53
C VAL A 196 5.97 -2.47 -8.74
N ASN A 197 6.90 -2.94 -9.57
CA ASN A 197 8.24 -2.41 -9.75
C ASN A 197 8.68 -2.61 -11.21
N ASN A 198 9.21 -1.58 -11.86
CA ASN A 198 9.73 -1.65 -13.24
C ASN A 198 11.27 -1.63 -13.33
N ALA A 199 12.02 -1.61 -12.21
CA ALA A 199 13.48 -1.49 -12.19
C ALA A 199 14.18 -2.59 -13.00
N THR A 200 13.77 -3.86 -12.80
CA THR A 200 14.30 -5.00 -13.55
C THR A 200 14.05 -4.88 -15.04
N TRP A 201 12.85 -4.41 -15.43
CA TRP A 201 12.51 -4.16 -16.83
C TRP A 201 13.36 -3.03 -17.41
N LYS A 202 13.53 -1.91 -16.68
CA LYS A 202 14.38 -0.79 -17.10
C LYS A 202 15.83 -1.21 -17.31
N TRP A 203 16.35 -2.00 -16.38
CA TRP A 203 17.70 -2.55 -16.47
C TRP A 203 17.86 -3.42 -17.72
N LEU A 204 16.90 -4.33 -17.98
CA LEU A 204 16.94 -5.20 -19.16
C LEU A 204 16.89 -4.40 -20.47
N VAL A 205 16.08 -3.34 -20.55
CA VAL A 205 16.07 -2.43 -21.71
C VAL A 205 17.44 -1.78 -21.92
N SER A 206 18.07 -1.32 -20.83
CA SER A 206 19.39 -0.71 -20.90
C SER A 206 20.50 -1.70 -21.29
N ASP A 207 20.41 -2.95 -20.84
CA ASP A 207 21.46 -3.95 -21.05
C ASP A 207 21.33 -4.67 -22.39
N CYS A 208 20.12 -5.05 -22.77
CA CYS A 208 19.83 -5.82 -23.98
C CYS A 208 19.59 -4.92 -25.21
N GLY A 209 19.52 -3.61 -25.03
CA GLY A 209 19.24 -2.63 -26.09
C GLY A 209 17.76 -2.59 -26.48
N SER A 210 17.41 -1.68 -27.40
CA SER A 210 16.01 -1.43 -27.81
C SER A 210 15.35 -2.62 -28.51
N ASP A 211 16.13 -3.49 -29.17
CA ASP A 211 15.59 -4.60 -29.97
C ASP A 211 14.80 -5.61 -29.13
N CYS A 212 15.17 -5.78 -27.86
CA CYS A 212 14.45 -6.68 -26.95
C CYS A 212 12.99 -6.27 -26.71
N LEU A 213 12.64 -4.99 -26.93
CA LEU A 213 11.27 -4.47 -26.82
C LEU A 213 10.37 -4.81 -28.03
N THR A 214 10.94 -5.34 -29.11
CA THR A 214 10.20 -5.67 -30.34
C THR A 214 9.92 -7.16 -30.50
N VAL A 215 10.53 -7.99 -29.65
CA VAL A 215 10.36 -9.45 -29.68
C VAL A 215 8.91 -9.78 -29.32
N LYS A 216 8.27 -10.64 -30.10
CA LYS A 216 6.89 -11.10 -29.87
C LYS A 216 6.86 -12.40 -29.06
N ASP A 217 5.92 -12.50 -28.12
CA ASP A 217 5.56 -13.74 -27.46
C ASP A 217 4.65 -14.63 -28.35
N GLU A 218 4.26 -15.81 -27.85
CA GLU A 218 3.38 -16.76 -28.56
C GLU A 218 2.02 -16.15 -28.94
N HIS A 219 1.58 -15.13 -28.22
CA HIS A 219 0.34 -14.39 -28.47
C HIS A 219 0.58 -13.12 -29.28
N GLU A 220 1.75 -13.00 -29.91
CA GLU A 220 2.20 -11.84 -30.68
C GLU A 220 2.43 -10.56 -29.86
N ASN A 221 2.36 -10.62 -28.53
CA ASN A 221 2.57 -9.45 -27.69
C ASN A 221 4.05 -9.17 -27.51
N THR A 222 4.44 -7.91 -27.71
CA THR A 222 5.77 -7.42 -27.34
C THR A 222 5.81 -7.02 -25.85
N PRO A 223 7.01 -6.83 -25.25
CA PRO A 223 7.12 -6.31 -23.89
C PRO A 223 6.44 -4.95 -23.69
N ILE A 224 6.28 -4.17 -24.75
CA ILE A 224 5.59 -2.86 -24.73
C ILE A 224 4.10 -3.06 -24.43
N HIS A 225 3.46 -4.06 -25.03
CA HIS A 225 2.06 -4.39 -24.75
C HIS A 225 1.86 -4.78 -23.29
N LEU A 226 2.74 -5.66 -22.77
CA LEU A 226 2.69 -6.13 -21.39
C LEU A 226 2.98 -5.00 -20.39
N ALA A 227 3.96 -4.14 -20.67
CA ALA A 227 4.26 -2.97 -19.85
C ALA A 227 3.10 -1.96 -19.85
N ALA A 228 2.46 -1.73 -21.00
CA ALA A 228 1.27 -0.88 -21.08
C ALA A 228 0.10 -1.43 -20.24
N TRP A 229 -0.04 -2.76 -20.18
CA TRP A 229 -1.07 -3.42 -19.40
C TRP A 229 -0.82 -3.43 -17.89
N ARG A 230 0.45 -3.51 -17.46
CA ARG A 230 0.80 -3.81 -16.06
C ARG A 230 1.59 -2.74 -15.35
N GLN A 231 2.30 -1.86 -16.06
CA GLN A 231 3.19 -0.85 -15.48
C GLN A 231 2.66 0.58 -15.69
N GLY A 232 3.35 1.54 -15.08
CA GLY A 232 2.98 2.96 -15.10
C GLY A 232 3.56 3.75 -16.29
N GLU A 233 3.32 5.06 -16.27
CA GLU A 233 3.73 6.00 -17.33
C GLU A 233 5.22 6.04 -17.64
N GLU A 234 6.09 5.73 -16.68
CA GLU A 234 7.54 5.77 -16.88
C GLU A 234 7.99 4.77 -17.95
N SER A 235 7.46 3.54 -17.91
CA SER A 235 7.80 2.50 -18.88
C SER A 235 7.36 2.88 -20.29
N ILE A 236 6.19 3.54 -20.41
CA ILE A 236 5.72 4.10 -21.69
C ILE A 236 6.69 5.16 -22.22
N LYS A 237 7.12 6.11 -21.37
CA LYS A 237 8.06 7.15 -21.76
C LYS A 237 9.40 6.57 -22.21
N ILE A 238 9.87 5.51 -21.56
CA ILE A 238 11.10 4.81 -21.95
C ILE A 238 10.94 4.13 -23.32
N CYS A 239 9.84 3.39 -23.55
CA CYS A 239 9.56 2.80 -24.87
C CYS A 239 9.57 3.86 -25.98
N ALA A 240 8.89 5.00 -25.74
CA ALA A 240 8.85 6.11 -26.69
C ALA A 240 10.23 6.71 -26.96
N ALA A 241 11.08 6.82 -25.94
CA ALA A 241 12.44 7.33 -26.07
C ALA A 241 13.36 6.38 -26.85
N GLN A 242 13.16 5.06 -26.72
CA GLN A 242 14.00 4.04 -27.36
C GLN A 242 13.59 3.74 -28.81
N LEU A 243 12.29 3.69 -29.10
CA LEU A 243 11.76 3.20 -30.38
C LEU A 243 10.86 4.21 -31.12
N GLY A 244 10.60 5.39 -30.54
CA GLY A 244 9.62 6.34 -31.05
C GLY A 244 8.18 5.92 -30.76
N PHE A 245 7.20 6.77 -31.14
CA PHE A 245 5.79 6.49 -30.83
C PHE A 245 5.16 5.38 -31.68
N GLU A 246 5.72 5.09 -32.87
CA GLU A 246 5.23 4.06 -33.78
C GLU A 246 5.22 2.66 -33.15
N CYS A 247 6.07 2.41 -32.15
CA CYS A 247 6.09 1.14 -31.43
C CYS A 247 4.76 0.83 -30.72
N PHE A 248 3.99 1.86 -30.35
CA PHE A 248 2.69 1.70 -29.69
C PHE A 248 1.56 1.32 -30.66
N HIS A 249 1.80 1.42 -31.98
CA HIS A 249 0.85 1.04 -33.02
C HIS A 249 1.02 -0.40 -33.48
N GLN A 250 2.09 -1.08 -33.06
CA GLN A 250 2.27 -2.50 -33.35
C GLN A 250 1.10 -3.30 -32.80
N GLU A 251 0.67 -4.30 -33.57
CA GLU A 251 -0.41 -5.20 -33.20
C GLU A 251 0.14 -6.42 -32.47
N GLY A 252 -0.39 -6.64 -31.27
CA GLY A 252 -0.23 -7.87 -30.50
C GLY A 252 -1.46 -8.76 -30.59
N GLN A 253 -1.80 -9.41 -29.48
CA GLN A 253 -2.88 -10.38 -29.42
C GLN A 253 -4.21 -9.78 -29.88
N HIS A 254 -4.89 -10.47 -30.80
CA HIS A 254 -6.17 -10.03 -31.39
C HIS A 254 -6.10 -8.68 -32.11
N GLY A 255 -4.94 -8.27 -32.64
CA GLY A 255 -4.80 -6.97 -33.32
C GLY A 255 -4.78 -5.79 -32.34
N ARG A 256 -4.56 -6.04 -31.04
CA ARG A 256 -4.58 -5.00 -30.02
C ARG A 256 -3.24 -4.29 -29.96
N THR A 257 -3.31 -2.96 -30.04
CA THR A 257 -2.16 -2.07 -29.85
C THR A 257 -1.85 -1.84 -28.37
N ALA A 258 -0.69 -1.28 -28.04
CA ALA A 258 -0.32 -0.93 -26.66
C ALA A 258 -1.36 -0.03 -25.97
N VAL A 259 -2.08 0.80 -26.74
CA VAL A 259 -3.16 1.66 -26.23
C VAL A 259 -4.37 0.85 -25.75
N HIS A 260 -4.71 -0.25 -26.41
CA HIS A 260 -5.75 -1.17 -25.93
C HIS A 260 -5.35 -1.80 -24.59
N PHE A 261 -4.10 -2.25 -24.48
CA PHE A 261 -3.57 -2.82 -23.24
C PHE A 261 -3.55 -1.80 -22.10
N ALA A 262 -3.14 -0.55 -22.37
CA ALA A 262 -3.21 0.53 -21.40
C ALA A 262 -4.63 0.89 -20.99
N ALA A 263 -5.60 0.77 -21.89
CA ALA A 263 -7.02 0.95 -21.57
C ALA A 263 -7.56 -0.16 -20.63
N MET A 264 -6.96 -1.35 -20.62
CA MET A 264 -7.27 -2.44 -19.68
C MET A 264 -6.44 -2.41 -18.38
N ASN A 265 -5.51 -1.47 -18.23
CA ASN A 265 -4.63 -1.40 -17.06
C ASN A 265 -5.35 -0.79 -15.84
N GLU A 266 -5.92 -1.61 -14.97
CA GLU A 266 -6.67 -1.14 -13.80
C GLU A 266 -5.81 -0.48 -12.72
N LEU A 267 -4.48 -0.65 -12.76
CA LEU A 267 -3.57 -0.13 -11.74
C LEU A 267 -3.13 1.31 -12.02
N TYR A 268 -2.86 1.64 -13.29
CA TYR A 268 -2.24 2.90 -13.69
C TYR A 268 -3.06 3.61 -14.78
N ASN A 269 -3.81 4.64 -14.37
CA ASN A 269 -4.53 5.50 -15.33
C ASN A 269 -3.58 6.37 -16.17
N SER A 270 -2.44 6.77 -15.60
CA SER A 270 -1.47 7.65 -16.26
C SER A 270 -0.87 7.04 -17.54
N SER A 271 -0.78 5.71 -17.63
CA SER A 271 -0.26 5.03 -18.84
C SER A 271 -1.12 5.33 -20.07
N LEU A 272 -2.46 5.34 -19.92
CA LEU A 272 -3.37 5.68 -21.02
C LEU A 272 -3.28 7.18 -21.37
N GLU A 273 -3.21 8.05 -20.35
CA GLU A 273 -3.08 9.50 -20.55
C GLU A 273 -1.80 9.87 -21.33
N VAL A 274 -0.67 9.27 -20.95
CA VAL A 274 0.61 9.49 -21.64
C VAL A 274 0.58 8.93 -23.06
N LEU A 275 -0.03 7.78 -23.30
CA LEU A 275 -0.17 7.24 -24.65
C LEU A 275 -1.04 8.13 -25.55
N ILE A 276 -2.14 8.69 -25.04
CA ILE A 276 -2.97 9.66 -25.79
C ILE A 276 -2.15 10.91 -26.14
N SER A 277 -1.32 11.39 -25.20
CA SER A 277 -0.46 12.55 -25.42
C SER A 277 0.60 12.29 -26.49
N ILE A 278 1.21 11.10 -26.49
CA ILE A 278 2.29 10.73 -27.41
C ILE A 278 1.75 10.36 -28.80
N CYS A 279 0.71 9.53 -28.88
CA CYS A 279 0.18 8.99 -30.14
C CYS A 279 -0.91 9.88 -30.77
N GLY A 280 -1.41 10.86 -30.02
CA GLY A 280 -2.55 11.69 -30.39
C GLY A 280 -3.92 11.01 -30.20
N PRO A 281 -5.02 11.78 -30.16
CA PRO A 281 -6.35 11.26 -29.80
C PRO A 281 -6.88 10.14 -30.69
N LYS A 282 -6.50 10.10 -31.97
CA LYS A 282 -6.96 9.08 -32.94
C LYS A 282 -6.56 7.66 -32.55
N CYS A 283 -5.56 7.49 -31.68
CA CYS A 283 -5.20 6.16 -31.19
C CYS A 283 -6.36 5.48 -30.43
N LEU A 284 -7.31 6.26 -29.88
CA LEU A 284 -8.48 5.77 -29.14
C LEU A 284 -9.60 5.22 -30.04
N SER A 285 -9.54 5.45 -31.35
CA SER A 285 -10.52 4.93 -32.32
C SER A 285 -9.99 3.78 -33.18
N VAL A 286 -8.75 3.34 -32.96
CA VAL A 286 -8.18 2.16 -33.63
C VAL A 286 -8.96 0.93 -33.20
N LYS A 287 -9.33 0.07 -34.15
CA LYS A 287 -10.11 -1.15 -33.92
C LYS A 287 -9.19 -2.37 -33.83
N ASP A 288 -9.43 -3.22 -32.84
CA ASP A 288 -8.86 -4.57 -32.79
C ASP A 288 -9.64 -5.55 -33.70
N SER A 289 -9.30 -6.84 -33.66
CA SER A 289 -9.94 -7.87 -34.48
C SER A 289 -11.45 -8.04 -34.24
N TYR A 290 -11.94 -7.59 -33.07
CA TYR A 290 -13.36 -7.63 -32.71
C TYR A 290 -14.07 -6.31 -33.03
N GLY A 291 -13.37 -5.35 -33.63
CA GLY A 291 -13.87 -4.00 -33.83
C GLY A 291 -13.86 -3.15 -32.56
N THR A 292 -13.38 -3.70 -31.44
CA THR A 292 -13.30 -3.02 -30.15
C THR A 292 -12.19 -1.99 -30.19
N THR A 293 -12.42 -0.80 -29.65
CA THR A 293 -11.43 0.28 -29.60
C THR A 293 -10.91 0.50 -28.18
N PRO A 294 -9.79 1.22 -27.97
CA PRO A 294 -9.35 1.57 -26.62
C PRO A 294 -10.39 2.39 -25.84
N ALA A 295 -11.24 3.16 -26.53
CA ALA A 295 -12.36 3.86 -25.89
C ALA A 295 -13.38 2.89 -25.25
N HIS A 296 -13.72 1.80 -25.95
CA HIS A 296 -14.58 0.75 -25.41
C HIS A 296 -13.95 0.08 -24.18
N LEU A 297 -12.67 -0.31 -24.27
CA LEU A 297 -11.96 -0.95 -23.17
C LEU A 297 -11.79 0.00 -21.98
N ALA A 298 -11.52 1.29 -22.21
CA ALA A 298 -11.44 2.28 -21.14
C ALA A 298 -12.78 2.43 -20.41
N ALA A 299 -13.90 2.39 -21.14
CA ALA A 299 -15.23 2.39 -20.51
C ALA A 299 -15.49 1.13 -19.66
N GLN A 300 -14.97 -0.02 -20.07
CA GLN A 300 -15.16 -1.28 -19.34
C GLN A 300 -14.23 -1.43 -18.12
N TYR A 301 -12.96 -1.05 -18.23
CA TYR A 301 -11.94 -1.37 -17.22
C TYR A 301 -11.44 -0.16 -16.42
N LYS A 302 -11.58 1.07 -16.94
CA LYS A 302 -11.07 2.27 -16.25
C LYS A 302 -12.13 2.96 -15.42
N ASP A 303 -11.72 4.02 -14.76
CA ASP A 303 -12.61 4.90 -14.03
C ASP A 303 -13.27 5.98 -14.89
N LEU A 304 -14.24 6.66 -14.28
CA LEU A 304 -14.97 7.75 -14.93
C LEU A 304 -14.04 8.89 -15.38
N ASP A 305 -12.95 9.17 -14.65
CA ASP A 305 -12.00 10.21 -15.02
C ASP A 305 -11.29 9.85 -16.35
N SER A 306 -10.95 8.57 -16.55
CA SER A 306 -10.36 8.08 -17.79
C SER A 306 -11.37 8.12 -18.94
N LEU A 307 -12.63 7.76 -18.71
CA LEU A 307 -13.68 7.89 -19.73
C LEU A 307 -13.92 9.36 -20.12
N ARG A 308 -13.89 10.28 -19.14
CA ARG A 308 -13.95 11.72 -19.39
C ARG A 308 -12.78 12.20 -20.22
N LEU A 309 -11.56 11.69 -19.96
CA LEU A 309 -10.38 12.00 -20.76
C LEU A 309 -10.55 11.52 -22.20
N VAL A 310 -11.07 10.31 -22.41
CA VAL A 310 -11.36 9.74 -23.74
C VAL A 310 -12.35 10.62 -24.50
N VAL A 311 -13.48 10.98 -23.88
CA VAL A 311 -14.50 11.86 -24.49
C VAL A 311 -13.95 13.27 -24.72
N LYS A 312 -13.15 13.83 -23.81
CA LYS A 312 -12.48 15.11 -24.02
C LYS A 312 -11.54 15.08 -25.23
N SER A 313 -10.92 13.94 -25.51
CA SER A 313 -9.92 13.79 -26.57
C SER A 313 -10.54 13.55 -27.96
N LEU A 314 -11.61 12.75 -28.03
CA LEU A 314 -12.28 12.37 -29.28
C LEU A 314 -13.59 13.13 -29.55
N GLY A 315 -14.10 13.89 -28.58
CA GLY A 315 -15.40 14.57 -28.65
C GLY A 315 -16.58 13.59 -28.63
N ASP A 316 -17.71 14.05 -29.18
CA ASP A 316 -18.97 13.29 -29.16
C ASP A 316 -18.91 11.99 -29.97
N SER A 317 -17.98 11.90 -30.94
CA SER A 317 -17.78 10.72 -31.80
C SER A 317 -17.50 9.43 -31.02
N VAL A 318 -17.02 9.53 -29.77
CA VAL A 318 -16.80 8.37 -28.88
C VAL A 318 -18.07 7.52 -28.73
N PHE A 319 -19.22 8.18 -28.66
CA PHE A 319 -20.49 7.50 -28.42
C PHE A 319 -21.10 6.88 -29.68
N GLU A 320 -20.53 7.16 -30.85
CA GLU A 320 -20.89 6.56 -32.14
C GLU A 320 -19.99 5.36 -32.47
N LEU A 321 -18.90 5.16 -31.71
CA LEU A 321 -18.05 3.99 -31.87
C LEU A 321 -18.82 2.72 -31.50
N VAL A 322 -18.75 1.74 -32.40
CA VAL A 322 -19.30 0.40 -32.22
C VAL A 322 -18.27 -0.66 -32.60
N ASP A 323 -18.29 -1.75 -31.85
CA ASP A 323 -17.56 -2.97 -32.19
C ASP A 323 -18.28 -3.78 -33.31
N ASN A 324 -17.75 -4.95 -33.66
CA ASN A 324 -18.32 -5.78 -34.73
C ASN A 324 -19.69 -6.38 -34.36
N GLU A 325 -20.05 -6.41 -33.08
CA GLU A 325 -21.38 -6.84 -32.61
C GLU A 325 -22.37 -5.66 -32.50
N GLY A 326 -21.93 -4.44 -32.85
CA GLY A 326 -22.75 -3.23 -32.73
C GLY A 326 -22.82 -2.67 -31.31
N LYS A 327 -22.00 -3.18 -30.37
CA LYS A 327 -21.96 -2.68 -28.99
C LYS A 327 -21.19 -1.37 -28.94
N THR A 328 -21.78 -0.39 -28.27
CA THR A 328 -21.26 0.96 -28.09
C THR A 328 -20.34 1.06 -26.87
N VAL A 329 -19.62 2.18 -26.75
CA VAL A 329 -18.87 2.53 -25.52
C VAL A 329 -19.76 2.53 -24.27
N ALA A 330 -21.05 2.89 -24.40
CA ALA A 330 -21.98 2.82 -23.28
C ALA A 330 -22.29 1.37 -22.86
N ASP A 331 -22.40 0.44 -23.82
CA ASP A 331 -22.62 -0.98 -23.54
C ASP A 331 -21.40 -1.62 -22.84
N TYR A 332 -20.19 -1.18 -23.19
CA TYR A 332 -18.97 -1.58 -22.47
C TYR A 332 -18.92 -0.97 -21.05
N ALA A 333 -19.38 0.27 -20.87
CA ALA A 333 -19.54 0.86 -19.54
C ALA A 333 -20.55 0.09 -18.67
N GLU A 334 -21.55 -0.58 -19.27
CA GLU A 334 -22.47 -1.45 -18.52
C GLU A 334 -21.76 -2.63 -17.88
N ASN A 335 -20.68 -3.12 -18.50
CA ASN A 335 -19.88 -4.24 -18.02
C ASN A 335 -18.75 -3.81 -17.06
N ASN A 336 -18.68 -2.51 -16.73
CA ASN A 336 -17.68 -2.01 -15.79
C ASN A 336 -18.00 -2.43 -14.36
N ALA A 337 -17.17 -3.32 -13.81
CA ALA A 337 -17.39 -3.92 -12.50
C ALA A 337 -17.44 -2.91 -11.34
N GLU A 338 -16.81 -1.73 -11.49
CA GLU A 338 -16.67 -0.74 -10.41
C GLU A 338 -17.49 0.54 -10.63
N HIS A 339 -17.57 1.00 -11.88
CA HIS A 339 -17.96 2.37 -12.23
C HIS A 339 -19.21 2.47 -13.09
N ARG A 340 -19.83 1.34 -13.46
CA ARG A 340 -21.05 1.24 -14.27
C ARG A 340 -22.06 2.35 -14.00
N HIS A 341 -22.58 2.44 -12.77
CA HIS A 341 -23.65 3.38 -12.45
C HIS A 341 -23.25 4.85 -12.66
N ARG A 342 -22.04 5.23 -12.23
CA ARG A 342 -21.55 6.62 -12.38
C ARG A 342 -21.24 6.96 -13.83
N MET A 343 -20.67 6.01 -14.58
CA MET A 343 -20.41 6.18 -16.01
C MET A 343 -21.69 6.35 -16.80
N LEU A 344 -22.66 5.46 -16.65
CA LEU A 344 -23.93 5.55 -17.37
C LEU A 344 -24.70 6.82 -17.02
N GLN A 345 -24.73 7.20 -15.74
CA GLN A 345 -25.36 8.46 -15.32
C GLN A 345 -24.66 9.67 -15.96
N TRP A 346 -23.33 9.69 -16.00
CA TRP A 346 -22.58 10.77 -16.62
C TRP A 346 -22.77 10.83 -18.13
N ILE A 347 -22.79 9.69 -18.83
CA ILE A 347 -23.06 9.61 -20.28
C ILE A 347 -24.45 10.19 -20.60
N GLN A 348 -25.46 9.84 -19.81
CA GLN A 348 -26.82 10.36 -19.98
C GLN A 348 -26.90 11.87 -19.77
N GLU A 349 -26.23 12.38 -18.73
CA GLU A 349 -26.18 13.82 -18.45
C GLU A 349 -25.43 14.58 -19.55
N TYR A 350 -24.29 14.06 -20.00
CA TYR A 350 -23.50 14.63 -21.07
C TYR A 350 -24.30 14.75 -22.38
N ARG A 351 -25.04 13.70 -22.76
CA ARG A 351 -25.94 13.73 -23.94
C ARG A 351 -27.07 14.76 -23.79
N ARG A 352 -27.66 14.89 -22.59
CA ARG A 352 -28.70 15.91 -22.34
C ARG A 352 -28.17 17.33 -22.48
N GLN A 353 -26.95 17.59 -22.00
CA GLN A 353 -26.34 18.92 -22.11
C GLN A 353 -26.06 19.30 -23.57
N GLN A 354 -25.58 18.35 -24.40
CA GLN A 354 -25.36 18.58 -25.83
C GLN A 354 -26.66 18.81 -26.61
N GLN A 355 -27.76 18.15 -26.23
CA GLN A 355 -29.09 18.37 -26.84
C GLN A 355 -29.75 19.69 -26.41
N SER A 356 -29.22 20.36 -25.38
CA SER A 356 -29.79 21.59 -24.81
C SER A 356 -29.12 22.89 -25.30
N LEU A 357 -28.24 22.83 -26.29
CA LEU A 357 -27.67 24.03 -26.94
C LEU A 357 -28.73 24.69 -27.84
N PRO A 358 -29.20 25.92 -27.56
CA PRO A 358 -30.08 26.64 -28.48
C PRO A 358 -29.25 27.21 -29.64
N GLU A 359 -29.77 27.04 -30.85
CA GLU A 359 -29.39 27.86 -32.00
C GLU A 359 -29.54 29.36 -31.67
N LYS A 360 -28.50 30.14 -31.99
CA LYS A 360 -28.41 31.62 -32.07
C LYS A 360 -29.64 32.44 -31.60
N MET A 361 -29.47 33.31 -30.59
CA MET A 361 -30.14 34.63 -30.56
C MET A 361 -29.54 35.63 -29.53
N ASP A 362 -29.13 36.77 -30.08
CA ASP A 362 -28.90 38.16 -29.61
C ASP A 362 -28.38 38.53 -28.20
N ASP A 363 -27.18 39.13 -28.24
CA ASP A 363 -26.56 40.08 -27.31
C ASP A 363 -27.41 41.34 -27.13
N LEU A 364 -28.43 41.32 -26.26
CA LEU A 364 -29.07 42.58 -25.84
C LEU A 364 -29.91 42.45 -24.56
N GLN A 365 -29.38 41.86 -23.50
CA GLN A 365 -30.03 41.96 -22.18
C GLN A 365 -29.14 41.89 -20.94
N LEU A 366 -27.81 41.89 -21.07
CA LEU A 366 -26.87 41.83 -19.92
C LEU A 366 -26.13 43.17 -19.62
N GLN A 367 -26.75 44.32 -19.89
CA GLN A 367 -26.15 45.64 -19.58
C GLN A 367 -26.99 46.55 -18.67
N LYS A 368 -27.91 46.02 -17.86
CA LYS A 368 -28.77 46.87 -17.01
C LYS A 368 -28.69 46.70 -15.48
N GLN A 369 -27.69 46.01 -14.93
CA GLN A 369 -27.55 45.94 -13.46
C GLN A 369 -26.10 45.99 -12.96
N GLN A 370 -25.32 46.96 -13.45
CA GLN A 370 -24.10 47.39 -12.76
C GLN A 370 -24.01 48.91 -12.74
N GLN A 371 -24.76 49.53 -11.84
CA GLN A 371 -24.45 50.85 -11.29
C GLN A 371 -25.33 51.06 -10.06
N GLU A 372 -24.77 50.74 -8.89
CA GLU A 372 -24.85 51.55 -7.67
C GLU A 372 -24.12 50.82 -6.55
N SER A 373 -22.95 51.34 -6.20
CA SER A 373 -22.31 51.08 -4.91
C SER A 373 -22.93 52.00 -3.85
N PRO A 374 -22.93 51.58 -2.58
CA PRO A 374 -22.46 52.50 -1.55
C PRO A 374 -21.34 51.90 -0.70
N ASN A 375 -20.48 52.82 -0.29
CA ASN A 375 -19.33 52.67 0.57
C ASN A 375 -19.68 52.34 2.03
N LYS A 376 -18.73 51.63 2.66
CA LYS A 376 -18.20 51.77 4.03
C LYS A 376 -18.99 51.28 5.27
N ASP A 377 -18.15 50.67 6.11
CA ASP A 377 -18.18 50.53 7.57
C ASP A 377 -19.20 49.58 8.21
N GLY A 378 -18.68 48.41 8.59
CA GLY A 378 -19.37 47.43 9.41
C GLY A 378 -18.51 46.19 9.61
N GLN A 379 -17.45 46.30 10.42
CA GLN A 379 -16.76 45.14 11.00
C GLN A 379 -17.75 44.40 11.92
N GLY A 380 -18.48 43.45 11.36
CA GLY A 380 -19.14 42.38 12.11
C GLY A 380 -18.25 41.12 12.04
N PRO A 381 -18.13 40.34 13.12
CA PRO A 381 -17.38 39.09 13.06
C PRO A 381 -18.04 38.19 12.02
N ALA A 382 -17.26 37.75 11.02
CA ALA A 382 -17.71 36.79 10.02
C ALA A 382 -18.37 35.60 10.74
N LYS A 383 -19.70 35.45 10.57
CA LYS A 383 -20.43 34.28 11.04
C LYS A 383 -19.69 33.06 10.51
N LYS A 384 -19.11 32.25 11.39
CA LYS A 384 -18.52 30.94 11.02
C LYS A 384 -19.59 30.18 10.22
N LEU A 385 -19.40 30.03 8.91
CA LEU A 385 -20.22 29.10 8.13
C LEU A 385 -20.01 27.72 8.74
N LYS A 386 -21.02 27.22 9.45
CA LYS A 386 -21.03 25.83 9.90
C LYS A 386 -21.05 24.96 8.63
N ILE A 387 -20.09 24.05 8.52
CA ILE A 387 -20.08 23.02 7.46
C ILE A 387 -21.40 22.25 7.56
N ASP A 388 -22.18 22.24 6.47
CA ASP A 388 -23.40 21.46 6.31
C ASP A 388 -22.98 20.06 5.85
N PRO A 389 -23.14 19.03 6.71
CA PRO A 389 -22.69 17.70 6.38
C PRO A 389 -23.55 17.01 5.30
N ASN A 390 -24.69 17.58 4.90
CA ASN A 390 -25.67 16.96 4.00
C ASN A 390 -25.46 17.31 2.52
N PHE A 391 -24.20 17.40 2.09
CA PHE A 391 -23.88 17.54 0.67
C PHE A 391 -23.99 16.20 -0.08
N THR A 392 -24.52 16.23 -1.29
CA THR A 392 -24.77 15.03 -2.11
C THR A 392 -23.78 14.88 -3.26
N LYS A 393 -23.30 16.00 -3.80
CA LYS A 393 -22.26 16.05 -4.83
C LYS A 393 -21.06 16.86 -4.35
N TRP A 394 -19.90 16.52 -4.88
CA TRP A 394 -18.66 17.23 -4.66
C TRP A 394 -17.70 16.93 -5.80
N ASP A 395 -16.79 17.85 -6.07
CA ASP A 395 -15.72 17.68 -7.04
C ASP A 395 -14.39 18.13 -6.44
N PHE A 396 -13.28 17.56 -6.90
CA PHE A 396 -11.96 18.04 -6.52
C PHE A 396 -11.77 19.47 -6.99
N LEU A 397 -11.22 20.33 -6.13
CA LEU A 397 -10.73 21.61 -6.59
C LEU A 397 -9.49 21.38 -7.45
N LEU A 398 -9.46 22.04 -8.62
CA LEU A 398 -8.34 21.99 -9.54
C LEU A 398 -7.42 23.19 -9.33
N ASP A 399 -6.12 23.02 -9.54
CA ASP A 399 -5.16 24.12 -9.61
C ASP A 399 -5.22 24.82 -10.99
N GLY A 400 -4.40 25.86 -11.18
CA GLY A 400 -4.33 26.61 -12.44
C GLY A 400 -3.86 25.78 -13.66
N GLN A 401 -3.44 24.53 -13.46
CA GLN A 401 -3.02 23.59 -14.50
C GLN A 401 -4.07 22.48 -14.72
N GLY A 402 -5.22 22.54 -14.03
CA GLY A 402 -6.28 21.54 -14.13
C GLY A 402 -6.01 20.26 -13.33
N LYS A 403 -5.03 20.24 -12.41
CA LYS A 403 -4.74 19.07 -11.56
C LYS A 403 -5.44 19.18 -10.21
N LYS A 404 -5.80 18.04 -9.60
CA LYS A 404 -6.43 17.98 -8.28
C LYS A 404 -5.53 18.63 -7.23
N GLN A 405 -6.04 19.60 -6.47
CA GLN A 405 -5.29 20.29 -5.41
C GLN A 405 -5.02 19.34 -4.24
N LYS A 406 -3.86 18.68 -4.27
CA LYS A 406 -3.36 17.82 -3.19
C LYS A 406 -2.89 18.68 -2.01
N ILE A 407 -3.32 18.35 -0.80
CA ILE A 407 -2.94 19.04 0.44
C ILE A 407 -2.13 18.16 1.38
N GLY A 408 -2.10 16.85 1.16
CA GLY A 408 -1.30 15.92 1.94
C GLY A 408 -1.24 14.54 1.28
N GLU A 409 -0.23 13.77 1.65
CA GLU A 409 -0.04 12.39 1.24
C GLU A 409 0.58 11.63 2.40
N GLY A 410 -0.03 10.51 2.78
CA GLY A 410 0.47 9.63 3.82
C GLY A 410 0.42 8.17 3.36
N ALA A 411 0.92 7.26 4.20
CA ALA A 411 0.98 5.83 3.90
C ALA A 411 -0.38 5.20 3.51
N PHE A 412 -1.48 5.82 3.97
CA PHE A 412 -2.84 5.30 3.80
C PHE A 412 -3.67 6.01 2.73
N GLY A 413 -3.10 7.01 2.04
CA GLY A 413 -3.84 7.70 0.99
C GLY A 413 -3.43 9.15 0.75
N LYS A 414 -4.09 9.75 -0.26
CA LYS A 414 -3.87 11.13 -0.69
C LYS A 414 -5.03 12.00 -0.23
N VAL A 415 -4.72 13.20 0.27
CA VAL A 415 -5.71 14.18 0.74
C VAL A 415 -5.77 15.33 -0.25
N TYR A 416 -6.99 15.68 -0.68
CA TYR A 416 -7.24 16.76 -1.64
C TYR A 416 -8.25 17.76 -1.10
N LYS A 417 -8.27 18.97 -1.67
CA LYS A 417 -9.42 19.87 -1.49
C LYS A 417 -10.56 19.47 -2.41
N ALA A 418 -11.77 19.55 -1.91
CA ALA A 418 -13.00 19.36 -2.68
C ALA A 418 -13.98 20.50 -2.43
N LEU A 419 -14.79 20.82 -3.44
CA LEU A 419 -15.91 21.74 -3.37
C LEU A 419 -17.21 20.94 -3.38
N THR A 420 -18.08 21.16 -2.40
CA THR A 420 -19.37 20.49 -2.31
C THR A 420 -20.47 21.24 -3.07
N ASP A 421 -21.59 20.57 -3.35
CA ASP A 421 -22.83 21.18 -3.87
C ASP A 421 -23.48 22.19 -2.93
N LYS A 422 -23.01 22.27 -1.68
CA LYS A 422 -23.35 23.32 -0.70
C LYS A 422 -22.41 24.52 -0.78
N HIS A 423 -21.53 24.58 -1.78
CA HIS A 423 -20.49 25.59 -1.96
C HIS A 423 -19.51 25.68 -0.78
N GLN A 424 -19.23 24.54 -0.13
CA GLN A 424 -18.29 24.46 0.99
C GLN A 424 -17.02 23.76 0.54
N THR A 425 -15.86 24.32 0.90
CA THR A 425 -14.57 23.65 0.67
C THR A 425 -14.28 22.70 1.83
N VAL A 426 -13.97 21.45 1.51
CA VAL A 426 -13.68 20.38 2.46
C VAL A 426 -12.37 19.68 2.10
N ALA A 427 -11.80 18.94 3.04
CA ALA A 427 -10.72 18.00 2.76
C ALA A 427 -11.32 16.62 2.48
N VAL A 428 -10.82 15.93 1.45
CA VAL A 428 -11.19 14.55 1.14
C VAL A 428 -9.94 13.67 1.11
N LYS A 429 -9.87 12.69 2.00
CA LYS A 429 -8.83 11.66 2.02
C LYS A 429 -9.31 10.47 1.21
N ILE A 430 -8.53 10.08 0.20
CA ILE A 430 -8.78 8.89 -0.63
C ILE A 430 -7.92 7.76 -0.10
N VAL A 431 -8.56 6.78 0.55
CA VAL A 431 -7.93 5.59 1.11
C VAL A 431 -8.03 4.45 0.10
N TYR A 432 -6.91 3.76 -0.14
CA TYR A 432 -6.83 2.62 -1.06
C TYR A 432 -6.87 1.32 -0.24
N LEU A 433 -7.80 0.43 -0.56
CA LEU A 433 -7.99 -0.84 0.14
C LEU A 433 -7.67 -2.01 -0.81
N GLN A 434 -6.41 -2.43 -0.84
CA GLN A 434 -5.97 -3.64 -1.57
C GLN A 434 -6.02 -4.85 -0.64
N ALA A 435 -6.60 -5.96 -1.11
CA ALA A 435 -6.66 -7.21 -0.39
C ALA A 435 -5.96 -8.34 -1.13
N ASN A 436 -5.20 -9.15 -0.39
CA ASN A 436 -4.69 -10.44 -0.84
C ASN A 436 -5.79 -11.53 -0.84
N GLY A 437 -6.94 -11.26 -0.22
CA GLY A 437 -8.16 -12.08 -0.26
C GLY A 437 -9.23 -11.44 -1.15
N GLY A 438 -10.13 -12.25 -1.70
CA GLY A 438 -11.16 -11.81 -2.66
C GLY A 438 -12.07 -10.66 -2.19
N THR A 439 -12.92 -10.19 -3.11
CA THR A 439 -13.79 -8.99 -3.02
C THR A 439 -14.63 -8.86 -1.73
N GLU A 440 -14.97 -9.98 -1.08
CA GLU A 440 -15.75 -9.99 0.17
C GLU A 440 -14.99 -9.41 1.38
N SER A 441 -13.68 -9.64 1.47
CA SER A 441 -12.83 -9.11 2.56
C SER A 441 -12.73 -7.58 2.51
N VAL A 442 -12.63 -7.02 1.30
CA VAL A 442 -12.61 -5.56 1.09
C VAL A 442 -13.95 -4.92 1.45
N ASN A 443 -15.07 -5.55 1.10
CA ASN A 443 -16.40 -5.03 1.45
C ASN A 443 -16.58 -4.98 2.97
N ALA A 444 -16.24 -6.06 3.67
CA ALA A 444 -16.33 -6.10 5.13
C ALA A 444 -15.46 -5.02 5.80
N ALA A 445 -14.28 -4.75 5.25
CA ALA A 445 -13.43 -3.67 5.70
C ALA A 445 -14.01 -2.27 5.45
N ILE A 446 -14.56 -2.01 4.26
CA ILE A 446 -15.21 -0.74 3.94
C ILE A 446 -16.39 -0.50 4.88
N GLU A 447 -17.20 -1.52 5.16
CA GLU A 447 -18.32 -1.39 6.09
C GLU A 447 -17.87 -1.11 7.53
N ARG A 448 -16.78 -1.72 8.01
CA ARG A 448 -16.18 -1.38 9.31
C ARG A 448 -15.70 0.07 9.36
N GLU A 449 -15.05 0.56 8.30
CA GLU A 449 -14.56 1.94 8.23
C GLU A 449 -15.71 2.95 8.16
N LEU A 450 -16.77 2.65 7.38
CA LEU A 450 -17.98 3.47 7.33
C LEU A 450 -18.67 3.52 8.70
N PHE A 451 -18.72 2.39 9.40
CA PHE A 451 -19.24 2.32 10.77
C PHE A 451 -18.40 3.16 11.73
N GLU A 452 -17.07 3.08 11.69
CA GLU A 452 -16.21 3.84 12.59
C GLU A 452 -16.24 5.35 12.28
N VAL A 453 -16.22 5.75 10.99
CA VAL A 453 -16.41 7.17 10.60
C VAL A 453 -17.78 7.68 11.06
N SER A 454 -18.81 6.82 11.12
CA SER A 454 -20.10 7.21 11.67
C SER A 454 -20.04 7.56 13.17
N ILE A 455 -19.19 6.87 13.94
CA ILE A 455 -18.89 7.18 15.35
C ILE A 455 -18.16 8.54 15.42
N LEU A 456 -17.16 8.74 14.57
CA LEU A 456 -16.34 9.95 14.56
C LEU A 456 -17.12 11.21 14.15
N ARG A 457 -18.16 11.07 13.31
CA ARG A 457 -19.05 12.17 12.90
C ARG A 457 -19.75 12.85 14.10
N GLY A 458 -20.00 12.11 15.17
CA GLY A 458 -20.63 12.62 16.39
C GLY A 458 -19.68 13.40 17.30
N MET A 459 -18.37 13.39 17.04
CA MET A 459 -17.38 14.04 17.89
C MET A 459 -17.32 15.54 17.64
N GLN A 460 -17.34 16.32 18.73
CA GLN A 460 -17.19 17.76 18.68
C GLN A 460 -16.23 18.19 19.77
N HIS A 461 -14.99 18.46 19.38
CA HIS A 461 -13.97 18.98 20.28
C HIS A 461 -13.10 20.00 19.53
N HIS A 462 -12.62 21.02 20.25
CA HIS A 462 -11.84 22.11 19.65
C HIS A 462 -10.54 21.59 18.99
N ASN A 463 -9.90 20.63 19.65
CA ASN A 463 -8.61 20.06 19.27
C ASN A 463 -8.69 18.73 18.50
N ILE A 464 -9.86 18.38 17.96
CA ILE A 464 -10.04 17.18 17.12
C ILE A 464 -10.55 17.62 15.75
N LEU A 465 -10.08 16.96 14.69
CA LEU A 465 -10.57 17.15 13.33
C LEU A 465 -12.05 16.80 13.22
N LYS A 466 -12.85 17.72 12.68
CA LYS A 466 -14.27 17.46 12.44
C LYS A 466 -14.45 16.52 11.24
N PHE A 467 -14.93 15.32 11.51
CA PHE A 467 -15.41 14.37 10.49
C PHE A 467 -16.78 14.79 9.97
N ILE A 468 -16.96 14.71 8.65
CA ILE A 468 -18.21 15.10 8.00
C ILE A 468 -19.01 13.85 7.59
N LYS A 469 -18.41 13.03 6.73
CA LYS A 469 -18.94 11.73 6.29
C LYS A 469 -17.80 10.90 5.69
N ALA A 470 -18.03 9.62 5.50
CA ALA A 470 -17.29 8.82 4.55
C ALA A 470 -18.26 8.20 3.56
N GLU A 471 -17.78 8.00 2.34
CA GLU A 471 -18.55 7.31 1.32
C GLU A 471 -17.62 6.53 0.40
N ARG A 472 -18.16 5.48 -0.19
CA ARG A 472 -17.42 4.69 -1.17
C ARG A 472 -17.17 5.53 -2.42
N TYR A 473 -15.91 5.73 -2.77
CA TYR A 473 -15.55 6.45 -3.98
C TYR A 473 -15.39 5.51 -5.17
N LYS A 474 -14.71 4.37 -5.01
CA LYS A 474 -14.49 3.33 -6.03
C LYS A 474 -14.53 1.94 -5.37
N LYS A 475 -14.43 0.81 -6.09
CA LYS A 475 -14.61 -0.54 -5.49
C LYS A 475 -13.61 -0.80 -4.36
N HIS A 476 -12.41 -0.26 -4.49
CA HIS A 476 -11.33 -0.40 -3.52
C HIS A 476 -10.92 0.95 -2.90
N MET A 477 -11.81 1.95 -2.91
CA MET A 477 -11.49 3.27 -2.36
C MET A 477 -12.59 3.85 -1.49
N LEU A 478 -12.17 4.35 -0.33
CA LEU A 478 -13.00 5.15 0.55
C LEU A 478 -12.61 6.62 0.46
N SER A 479 -13.63 7.49 0.33
CA SER A 479 -13.47 8.93 0.53
C SER A 479 -13.91 9.29 1.94
N ILE A 480 -13.00 9.82 2.74
CA ILE A 480 -13.29 10.37 4.07
C ILE A 480 -13.27 11.89 3.98
N PHE A 481 -14.39 12.54 4.28
CA PHE A 481 -14.54 14.00 4.24
C PHE A 481 -14.43 14.60 5.62
N THR A 482 -13.61 15.64 5.72
CA THR A 482 -13.37 16.36 6.97
C THR A 482 -13.39 17.87 6.72
N GLU A 483 -13.42 18.65 7.80
CA GLU A 483 -13.12 20.08 7.67
C GLU A 483 -11.74 20.29 7.02
N LEU A 484 -11.60 21.34 6.22
CA LEU A 484 -10.30 21.77 5.71
C LEU A 484 -9.57 22.56 6.79
N ILE A 485 -8.45 22.05 7.29
CA ILE A 485 -7.60 22.79 8.24
C ILE A 485 -6.62 23.67 7.46
N ALA A 486 -6.66 24.97 7.71
CA ALA A 486 -5.64 25.91 7.27
C ALA A 486 -4.51 25.96 8.31
N GLY A 487 -3.48 25.12 8.10
CA GLY A 487 -2.36 24.92 9.03
C GLY A 487 -1.27 24.02 8.45
N GLN A 488 -0.29 23.68 9.28
CA GLN A 488 0.77 22.71 8.97
C GLN A 488 0.91 21.71 10.12
N SER A 489 1.43 20.51 9.85
CA SER A 489 1.70 19.56 10.93
C SER A 489 2.83 20.08 11.82
N LEU A 490 2.86 19.68 13.10
CA LEU A 490 3.95 20.02 14.00
C LEU A 490 5.29 19.53 13.46
N TYR A 491 5.30 18.35 12.81
CA TYR A 491 6.48 17.80 12.15
C TYR A 491 6.98 18.73 11.02
N ASP A 492 6.10 19.10 10.09
CA ASP A 492 6.47 19.99 8.98
C ASP A 492 6.98 21.35 9.46
N LEU A 493 6.43 21.85 10.57
CA LEU A 493 6.87 23.11 11.17
C LEU A 493 8.30 23.01 11.72
N MET A 494 8.62 21.96 12.47
CA MET A 494 9.99 21.74 12.96
C MET A 494 10.97 21.59 11.79
N GLN A 495 10.62 20.82 10.77
CA GLN A 495 11.48 20.61 9.59
C GLN A 495 11.70 21.91 8.80
N LYS A 496 10.66 22.73 8.60
CA LYS A 496 10.79 24.02 7.90
C LYS A 496 11.59 25.04 8.68
N GLN A 497 11.46 25.04 10.00
CA GLN A 497 12.22 25.97 10.86
C GLN A 497 13.60 25.44 11.22
N GLN A 498 13.88 24.16 10.93
CA GLN A 498 15.12 23.45 11.27
C GLN A 498 15.48 23.59 12.76
N LYS A 499 14.46 23.54 13.63
CA LYS A 499 14.63 23.64 15.08
C LYS A 499 13.50 22.92 15.83
N PRO A 500 13.78 22.36 17.02
CA PRO A 500 12.75 21.81 17.89
C PRO A 500 11.88 22.93 18.48
N PHE A 501 10.76 22.54 19.07
CA PHE A 501 9.95 23.46 19.85
C PHE A 501 10.60 23.73 21.21
N ASP A 502 10.45 24.96 21.70
CA ASP A 502 10.83 25.28 23.08
C ASP A 502 9.83 24.68 24.08
N GLU A 503 10.24 24.61 25.34
CA GLU A 503 9.44 23.99 26.40
C GLU A 503 8.07 24.68 26.59
N SER A 504 7.99 26.00 26.35
CA SER A 504 6.72 26.74 26.44
C SER A 504 5.73 26.28 25.38
N ALA A 505 6.18 26.16 24.12
CA ALA A 505 5.37 25.63 23.03
C ALA A 505 5.00 24.16 23.27
N VAL A 506 5.94 23.34 23.75
CA VAL A 506 5.68 21.94 24.12
C VAL A 506 4.61 21.84 25.20
N LYS A 507 4.64 22.69 26.24
CA LYS A 507 3.60 22.77 27.26
C LYS A 507 2.23 23.09 26.65
N ASP A 508 2.16 24.12 25.80
CA ASP A 508 0.91 24.56 25.17
C ASP A 508 0.30 23.50 24.24
N PHE A 509 1.13 22.85 23.42
CA PHE A 509 0.67 21.77 22.56
C PHE A 509 0.29 20.53 23.36
N SER A 510 1.09 20.15 24.35
CA SER A 510 0.84 18.98 25.22
C SER A 510 -0.48 19.12 25.97
N ARG A 511 -0.80 20.30 26.48
CA ARG A 511 -2.09 20.59 27.10
C ARG A 511 -3.26 20.35 26.15
N GLN A 512 -3.19 20.89 24.94
CA GLN A 512 -4.25 20.72 23.94
C GLN A 512 -4.38 19.25 23.47
N ILE A 513 -3.26 18.53 23.29
CA ILE A 513 -3.25 17.09 22.97
C ILE A 513 -3.90 16.31 24.11
N CYS A 514 -3.51 16.57 25.36
CA CYS A 514 -4.03 15.87 26.54
C CYS A 514 -5.53 16.13 26.73
N THR A 515 -6.00 17.36 26.50
CA THR A 515 -7.45 17.68 26.53
C THR A 515 -8.22 16.90 25.45
N ALA A 516 -7.67 16.78 24.24
CA ALA A 516 -8.27 16.02 23.16
C ALA A 516 -8.32 14.51 23.47
N LEU A 517 -7.23 13.94 23.97
CA LEU A 517 -7.17 12.52 24.36
C LEU A 517 -8.12 12.24 25.53
N ASN A 518 -8.17 13.12 26.53
CA ASN A 518 -9.10 12.99 27.66
C ASN A 518 -10.56 12.98 27.20
N TYR A 519 -10.91 13.81 26.23
CA TYR A 519 -12.25 13.79 25.62
C TYR A 519 -12.55 12.46 24.92
N LEU A 520 -11.57 11.86 24.23
CA LEU A 520 -11.74 10.59 23.52
C LEU A 520 -11.85 9.39 24.47
N HIS A 521 -10.97 9.34 25.48
CA HIS A 521 -10.84 8.23 26.42
C HIS A 521 -12.02 8.15 27.40
N ASN A 522 -12.67 9.26 27.72
CA ASN A 522 -13.85 9.32 28.62
C ASN A 522 -15.20 9.09 27.92
N ARG A 523 -15.21 8.68 26.65
CA ARG A 523 -16.45 8.26 25.97
C ARG A 523 -16.83 6.84 26.39
N ASP A 524 -18.09 6.48 26.19
CA ASP A 524 -18.58 5.12 26.39
C ASP A 524 -19.17 4.55 25.08
N PRO A 525 -18.51 3.57 24.43
CA PRO A 525 -17.17 3.05 24.76
C PRO A 525 -16.06 4.07 24.45
N ALA A 526 -14.91 3.91 25.11
CA ALA A 526 -13.75 4.78 24.92
C ALA A 526 -13.27 4.75 23.46
N THR A 527 -12.99 5.92 22.89
CA THR A 527 -12.45 6.04 21.53
C THR A 527 -10.94 6.21 21.61
N LEU A 528 -10.18 5.47 20.79
CA LEU A 528 -8.71 5.51 20.78
C LEU A 528 -8.21 6.17 19.49
N HIS A 529 -7.11 6.91 19.56
CA HIS A 529 -6.52 7.54 18.37
C HIS A 529 -5.58 6.59 17.61
N ARG A 530 -4.73 5.85 18.32
CA ARG A 530 -3.82 4.79 17.83
C ARG A 530 -2.67 5.22 16.90
N ASP A 531 -2.56 6.51 16.60
CA ASP A 531 -1.49 7.07 15.74
C ASP A 531 -1.10 8.50 16.13
N ILE A 532 -0.86 8.73 17.43
CA ILE A 532 -0.41 10.03 17.94
C ILE A 532 1.08 10.24 17.63
N LYS A 533 1.40 11.30 16.87
CA LYS A 533 2.74 11.74 16.46
C LYS A 533 2.69 13.14 15.85
N CYS A 534 3.81 13.85 15.75
CA CYS A 534 3.83 15.24 15.26
C CYS A 534 3.29 15.40 13.83
N SER A 535 3.43 14.40 12.96
CA SER A 535 2.90 14.44 11.59
C SER A 535 1.36 14.40 11.54
N ASN A 536 0.71 13.92 12.61
CA ASN A 536 -0.73 13.78 12.74
C ASN A 536 -1.36 14.85 13.66
N ILE A 537 -0.61 15.92 13.95
CA ILE A 537 -1.07 17.04 14.77
C ILE A 537 -0.92 18.32 13.94
N MET A 538 -2.05 18.88 13.50
CA MET A 538 -2.08 20.09 12.67
C MET A 538 -2.21 21.34 13.53
N LEU A 539 -1.28 22.28 13.38
CA LEU A 539 -1.34 23.60 14.01
C LEU A 539 -1.90 24.63 13.03
N ASN A 540 -2.96 25.33 13.43
CA ASN A 540 -3.50 26.45 12.65
C ASN A 540 -2.85 27.79 13.03
N HIS A 541 -3.10 28.81 12.21
CA HIS A 541 -2.57 30.17 12.41
C HIS A 541 -3.03 30.88 13.70
N LYS A 542 -3.95 30.29 14.47
CA LYS A 542 -4.42 30.80 15.76
C LYS A 542 -3.75 30.12 16.95
N GLY A 543 -2.73 29.27 16.72
CA GLY A 543 -2.06 28.54 17.78
C GLY A 543 -2.83 27.32 18.30
N VAL A 544 -3.90 26.91 17.61
CA VAL A 544 -4.74 25.79 18.02
C VAL A 544 -4.35 24.53 17.24
N ILE A 545 -4.06 23.45 17.97
CA ILE A 545 -3.80 22.14 17.37
C ILE A 545 -5.10 21.39 17.08
N LYS A 546 -5.07 20.53 16.07
CA LYS A 546 -6.10 19.53 15.80
C LYS A 546 -5.43 18.18 15.58
N LEU A 547 -5.84 17.18 16.36
CA LEU A 547 -5.53 15.78 16.09
C LEU A 547 -6.22 15.37 14.79
N ILE A 548 -5.44 14.85 13.86
CA ILE A 548 -5.89 14.33 12.57
C ILE A 548 -5.53 12.85 12.44
N ASP A 549 -6.16 12.16 11.49
CA ASP A 549 -5.81 10.80 11.09
C ASP A 549 -5.84 9.77 12.23
N PHE A 550 -7.06 9.47 12.69
CA PHE A 550 -7.33 8.36 13.59
C PHE A 550 -6.91 7.06 12.86
N GLY A 551 -6.26 6.12 13.55
CA GLY A 551 -5.62 4.92 12.97
C GLY A 551 -6.53 3.89 12.30
N LEU A 552 -7.70 4.30 11.83
CA LEU A 552 -8.80 3.53 11.22
C LEU A 552 -8.31 2.60 10.08
N ALA A 553 -7.55 3.17 9.12
CA ALA A 553 -7.03 2.42 7.98
C ALA A 553 -5.98 1.35 8.35
N LYS A 554 -5.31 1.47 9.51
CA LYS A 554 -4.26 0.54 9.94
C LYS A 554 -4.82 -0.80 10.39
N GLU A 555 -5.93 -0.81 11.12
CA GLU A 555 -6.57 -2.05 11.59
C GLU A 555 -7.16 -2.85 10.42
N ILE A 556 -7.72 -2.14 9.45
CA ILE A 556 -8.24 -2.72 8.22
C ILE A 556 -7.15 -3.33 7.36
N LEU A 557 -6.08 -2.58 7.04
CA LEU A 557 -4.95 -3.11 6.27
C LEU A 557 -4.30 -4.30 6.99
N THR A 558 -4.22 -4.27 8.33
CA THR A 558 -3.75 -5.41 9.12
C THR A 558 -4.67 -6.62 8.98
N SER A 559 -6.00 -6.41 9.04
CA SER A 559 -7.00 -7.48 8.88
C SER A 559 -7.11 -8.04 7.45
N ILE A 560 -6.76 -7.23 6.44
CA ILE A 560 -6.88 -7.55 5.02
C ILE A 560 -5.60 -8.19 4.45
N VAL A 561 -4.43 -7.60 4.75
CA VAL A 561 -3.17 -7.93 4.07
C VAL A 561 -2.44 -9.06 4.82
N GLY A 562 -2.79 -9.33 6.08
CA GLY A 562 -2.14 -10.36 6.91
C GLY A 562 -0.66 -10.05 7.22
N SER A 563 -0.12 -8.94 6.72
CA SER A 563 1.24 -8.47 6.96
C SER A 563 1.20 -6.97 7.27
N TYR A 564 1.83 -6.61 8.39
CA TYR A 564 2.01 -5.24 8.81
C TYR A 564 2.84 -4.46 7.78
N THR A 565 2.28 -3.41 7.18
CA THR A 565 3.08 -2.41 6.44
C THR A 565 3.89 -1.61 7.46
N PHE A 566 5.10 -2.09 7.70
CA PHE A 566 6.03 -1.69 8.75
C PHE A 566 6.94 -0.54 8.25
N CYS A 567 6.39 0.66 8.08
CA CYS A 567 7.22 1.84 7.78
C CYS A 567 6.69 3.06 8.55
N GLY A 568 7.38 3.44 9.63
CA GLY A 568 7.27 4.77 10.26
C GLY A 568 6.37 4.95 11.50
N THR A 569 5.72 3.92 12.05
CA THR A 569 4.88 4.07 13.29
C THR A 569 5.46 3.37 14.53
N VAL A 570 6.39 2.43 14.36
CA VAL A 570 6.80 1.49 15.41
C VAL A 570 7.46 2.20 16.61
N CYS A 571 8.16 3.31 16.37
CA CYS A 571 8.79 4.12 17.43
C CYS A 571 7.79 4.69 18.46
N PHE A 572 6.52 4.80 18.09
CA PHE A 572 5.46 5.37 18.94
C PHE A 572 4.59 4.29 19.59
N MET A 573 4.82 3.01 19.29
CA MET A 573 4.01 1.90 19.83
C MET A 573 4.43 1.57 21.27
N ALA A 574 3.44 1.34 22.13
CA ALA A 574 3.66 0.99 23.52
C ALA A 574 4.19 -0.45 23.68
N PRO A 575 4.99 -0.76 24.73
CA PRO A 575 5.58 -2.07 24.94
C PRO A 575 4.57 -3.22 24.96
N GLU A 576 3.39 -2.99 25.54
CA GLU A 576 2.32 -3.98 25.62
C GLU A 576 1.73 -4.38 24.26
N LEU A 577 1.87 -3.52 23.24
CA LEU A 577 1.41 -3.81 21.88
C LEU A 577 2.31 -4.82 21.14
N PHE A 578 3.49 -5.10 21.69
CA PHE A 578 4.42 -6.12 21.19
C PHE A 578 4.36 -7.42 22.00
N SER A 579 3.36 -7.56 22.88
CA SER A 579 3.15 -8.78 23.66
C SER A 579 2.64 -9.93 22.78
N ASN A 580 2.92 -11.17 23.21
CA ASN A 580 2.74 -12.40 22.43
C ASN A 580 1.27 -12.84 22.21
N GLU A 581 0.32 -11.93 22.30
CA GLU A 581 -1.10 -12.20 22.11
C GLU A 581 -1.46 -12.12 20.63
N THR A 582 -2.38 -12.97 20.18
CA THR A 582 -2.87 -13.05 18.78
C THR A 582 -3.57 -11.77 18.30
N THR A 583 -3.86 -10.84 19.20
CA THR A 583 -4.57 -9.59 18.95
C THR A 583 -3.85 -8.45 19.65
N ILE A 584 -3.45 -7.43 18.90
CA ILE A 584 -2.93 -6.18 19.47
C ILE A 584 -4.10 -5.48 20.17
N VAL A 585 -4.06 -5.40 21.49
CA VAL A 585 -5.09 -4.73 22.28
C VAL A 585 -4.64 -3.29 22.57
N TYR A 586 -5.11 -2.37 21.73
CA TYR A 586 -4.98 -0.95 22.02
C TYR A 586 -5.84 -0.56 23.23
N SER A 587 -5.32 0.36 24.03
CA SER A 587 -6.00 0.92 25.21
C SER A 587 -5.77 2.42 25.31
N PRO A 588 -6.52 3.16 26.15
CA PRO A 588 -6.23 4.56 26.46
C PRO A 588 -4.77 4.77 26.88
N LYS A 589 -4.19 3.83 27.63
CA LYS A 589 -2.79 3.88 28.08
C LYS A 589 -1.80 3.77 26.91
N SER A 590 -2.14 3.07 25.83
CA SER A 590 -1.28 3.00 24.63
C SER A 590 -1.22 4.34 23.87
N ASP A 591 -2.31 5.11 23.84
CA ASP A 591 -2.30 6.49 23.30
C ASP A 591 -1.44 7.43 24.17
N VAL A 592 -1.46 7.25 25.50
CA VAL A 592 -0.63 8.02 26.43
C VAL A 592 0.87 7.77 26.20
N TRP A 593 1.26 6.53 25.90
CA TRP A 593 2.64 6.24 25.52
C TRP A 593 3.06 6.96 24.24
N ALA A 594 2.22 6.88 23.20
CA ALA A 594 2.46 7.57 21.93
C ALA A 594 2.52 9.10 22.12
N PHE A 595 1.71 9.65 23.03
CA PHE A 595 1.78 11.05 23.44
C PHE A 595 3.14 11.39 24.08
N GLY A 596 3.65 10.56 24.99
CA GLY A 596 5.00 10.72 25.55
C GLY A 596 6.10 10.69 24.47
N CYS A 597 6.00 9.78 23.51
CA CYS A 597 6.91 9.73 22.35
C CYS A 597 6.83 11.01 21.49
N THR A 598 5.63 11.58 21.36
CA THR A 598 5.40 12.84 20.63
C THR A 598 6.02 14.04 21.38
N VAL A 599 6.00 14.05 22.71
CA VAL A 599 6.71 15.05 23.52
C VAL A 599 8.22 15.01 23.27
N PHE A 600 8.80 13.81 23.25
CA PHE A 600 10.19 13.61 22.87
C PHE A 600 10.48 14.12 21.45
N GLU A 601 9.62 13.79 20.47
CA GLU A 601 9.76 14.22 19.08
C GLU A 601 9.72 15.75 18.94
N MET A 602 8.85 16.44 19.68
CA MET A 602 8.79 17.91 19.65
C MET A 602 10.09 18.59 20.15
N LEU A 603 10.82 17.94 21.05
CA LEU A 603 12.04 18.47 21.67
C LEU A 603 13.32 18.08 20.92
N THR A 604 13.27 17.02 20.13
CA THR A 604 14.45 16.45 19.46
C THR A 604 14.36 16.46 17.94
N MET A 605 13.17 16.73 17.39
CA MET A 605 12.82 16.64 15.96
C MET A 605 12.83 15.23 15.37
N ASP A 606 13.22 14.22 16.16
CA ASP A 606 13.29 12.83 15.77
C ASP A 606 12.43 11.97 16.70
N PRO A 607 11.81 10.88 16.21
CA PRO A 607 11.09 9.96 17.08
C PRO A 607 12.07 9.24 18.03
N PRO A 608 11.61 8.77 19.20
CA PRO A 608 12.46 8.00 20.10
C PRO A 608 13.03 6.75 19.41
N ASN A 609 14.35 6.53 19.54
CA ASN A 609 15.08 5.44 18.89
C ASN A 609 15.03 5.49 17.35
N GLY A 610 14.76 6.65 16.74
CA GLY A 610 14.69 6.82 15.29
C GLY A 610 16.00 6.56 14.55
N GLU A 611 17.12 6.55 15.27
CA GLU A 611 18.46 6.22 14.77
C GLU A 611 18.69 4.71 14.57
N LEU A 612 17.85 3.86 15.17
CA LEU A 612 17.98 2.42 15.08
C LEU A 612 17.35 1.86 13.81
N ASP A 613 17.86 0.71 13.36
CA ASP A 613 17.18 -0.07 12.33
C ASP A 613 15.78 -0.46 12.82
N PHE A 614 14.76 -0.32 11.96
CA PHE A 614 13.36 -0.50 12.32
C PHE A 614 13.05 -1.89 12.89
N THR A 615 13.85 -2.91 12.57
CA THR A 615 13.70 -4.27 13.10
C THR A 615 14.13 -4.40 14.56
N LEU A 616 14.97 -3.48 15.05
CA LEU A 616 15.49 -3.46 16.42
C LEU A 616 14.63 -2.64 17.38
N ILE A 617 13.78 -1.77 16.84
CA ILE A 617 12.94 -0.84 17.62
C ILE A 617 11.98 -1.59 18.57
N PRO A 618 11.28 -2.67 18.16
CA PRO A 618 10.45 -3.44 19.08
C PRO A 618 11.22 -4.00 20.28
N ASP A 619 12.37 -4.64 20.03
CA ASP A 619 13.22 -5.20 21.10
C ASP A 619 13.73 -4.10 22.04
N ARG A 620 14.16 -2.96 21.47
CA ARG A 620 14.58 -1.78 22.23
C ARG A 620 13.45 -1.26 23.12
N ILE A 621 12.24 -1.10 22.57
CA ILE A 621 11.07 -0.64 23.32
C ILE A 621 10.71 -1.63 24.42
N ILE A 622 10.79 -2.94 24.20
CA ILE A 622 10.40 -3.98 25.18
C ILE A 622 11.44 -4.13 26.31
N ASN A 623 12.73 -4.06 25.99
CA ASN A 623 13.80 -4.46 26.90
C ASN A 623 14.62 -3.30 27.49
N CYS A 624 14.55 -2.10 26.91
CA CYS A 624 15.35 -0.96 27.34
C CYS A 624 14.50 0.24 27.76
N ALA A 625 15.00 1.04 28.70
CA ALA A 625 14.38 2.32 29.04
C ALA A 625 14.29 3.23 27.81
N MET A 626 13.24 4.07 27.76
CA MET A 626 13.08 5.06 26.70
C MET A 626 14.20 6.10 26.76
N PRO A 627 14.61 6.68 25.61
CA PRO A 627 15.64 7.71 25.58
C PRO A 627 15.28 8.91 26.47
N ASP A 628 16.29 9.43 27.14
CA ASP A 628 16.20 10.61 27.99
C ASP A 628 15.91 11.89 27.18
N LEU A 629 15.17 12.83 27.76
CA LEU A 629 14.99 14.16 27.17
C LEU A 629 16.31 14.96 27.17
N PRO A 630 16.44 16.03 26.35
CA PRO A 630 17.58 16.93 26.44
C PRO A 630 17.77 17.49 27.85
N ARG A 631 19.00 17.53 28.36
CA ARG A 631 19.32 18.00 29.74
C ARG A 631 18.88 19.43 30.05
N SER A 632 18.51 20.22 29.04
CA SER A 632 18.07 21.60 29.17
C SER A 632 16.61 21.77 29.59
N VAL A 633 15.81 20.70 29.63
CA VAL A 633 14.38 20.78 30.01
C VAL A 633 14.18 20.85 31.53
N SER A 634 13.05 21.38 31.98
CA SER A 634 12.71 21.41 33.41
C SER A 634 12.48 20.00 33.98
N GLY A 635 12.66 19.88 35.30
CA GLY A 635 12.33 18.64 36.02
C GLY A 635 10.83 18.28 35.93
N SER A 636 9.95 19.27 35.79
CA SER A 636 8.50 19.05 35.65
C SER A 636 8.15 18.44 34.30
N LEU A 637 8.74 18.93 33.20
CA LEU A 637 8.60 18.31 31.87
C LEU A 637 9.20 16.90 31.84
N TRP A 638 10.34 16.70 32.50
CA TRP A 638 10.96 15.38 32.63
C TRP A 638 10.05 14.38 33.34
N ASP A 639 9.48 14.74 34.50
CA ASP A 639 8.54 13.88 35.24
C ASP A 639 7.28 13.59 34.42
N PHE A 640 6.74 14.61 33.74
CA PHE A 640 5.60 14.46 32.84
C PHE A 640 5.87 13.42 31.73
N TYR A 641 7.02 13.51 31.08
CA TYR A 641 7.45 12.57 30.05
C TYR A 641 7.54 11.14 30.60
N LEU A 642 8.22 10.95 31.74
CA LEU A 642 8.38 9.62 32.35
C LEU A 642 7.05 8.97 32.74
N ARG A 643 6.07 9.76 33.21
CA ARG A 643 4.71 9.28 33.50
C ARG A 643 3.99 8.80 32.25
N CYS A 644 4.23 9.44 31.11
CA CYS A 644 3.66 9.04 29.82
C CYS A 644 4.29 7.74 29.29
N VAL A 645 5.61 7.59 29.40
CA VAL A 645 6.37 6.44 28.87
C VAL A 645 6.69 5.37 29.92
N LEU A 646 5.90 5.28 30.99
CA LEU A 646 6.05 4.19 31.95
C LEU A 646 5.72 2.84 31.28
N ARG A 647 6.63 1.88 31.39
CA ARG A 647 6.53 0.58 30.72
C ARG A 647 5.26 -0.20 31.10
N ASP A 648 4.97 -0.33 32.40
CA ASP A 648 3.77 -1.04 32.86
C ASP A 648 2.53 -0.15 32.64
N PRO A 649 1.59 -0.55 31.75
CA PRO A 649 0.40 0.26 31.47
C PRO A 649 -0.49 0.47 32.70
N ARG A 650 -0.40 -0.37 33.74
CA ARG A 650 -1.18 -0.22 34.98
C ARG A 650 -0.71 0.93 35.85
N GLY A 651 0.58 1.26 35.77
CA GLY A 651 1.18 2.41 36.49
C GLY A 651 1.36 3.64 35.63
N ARG A 652 1.22 3.52 34.29
CA ARG A 652 1.31 4.63 33.35
C ARG A 652 0.15 5.59 33.64
N ALA A 653 0.40 6.90 33.61
CA ALA A 653 -0.64 7.88 33.90
C ALA A 653 -1.79 7.81 32.88
N ASP A 654 -3.02 8.13 33.28
CA ASP A 654 -4.09 8.46 32.32
C ASP A 654 -4.13 9.97 32.03
N THR A 655 -4.98 10.35 31.07
CA THR A 655 -5.09 11.74 30.61
C THR A 655 -5.68 12.68 31.67
N GLU A 656 -6.46 12.17 32.62
CA GLU A 656 -7.01 12.97 33.72
C GLU A 656 -5.91 13.32 34.72
N GLU A 657 -5.10 12.33 35.10
CA GLU A 657 -3.90 12.50 35.92
C GLU A 657 -2.88 13.44 35.25
N LEU A 658 -2.65 13.28 33.94
CA LEU A 658 -1.72 14.13 33.19
C LEU A 658 -2.19 15.59 33.07
N LEU A 659 -3.50 15.84 32.92
CA LEU A 659 -4.05 17.20 32.90
C LEU A 659 -3.85 17.94 34.23
N GLN A 660 -3.78 17.21 35.35
CA GLN A 660 -3.53 17.75 36.68
C GLN A 660 -2.02 17.85 37.02
N HIS A 661 -1.15 17.37 36.14
CA HIS A 661 0.28 17.40 36.35
C HIS A 661 0.81 18.85 36.37
N GLU A 662 1.80 19.14 37.22
CA GLU A 662 2.38 20.49 37.39
C GLU A 662 2.84 21.09 36.04
N PHE A 663 3.43 20.27 35.17
CA PHE A 663 3.85 20.69 33.84
C PHE A 663 2.71 21.31 33.01
N LEU A 664 1.50 20.73 33.05
CA LEU A 664 0.34 21.20 32.27
C LEU A 664 -0.57 22.16 33.03
N SER A 665 -0.46 22.16 34.36
CA SER A 665 -1.16 23.09 35.23
C SER A 665 -0.63 24.50 35.02
N ASP A 666 -1.54 25.47 34.99
CA ASP A 666 -1.16 26.86 35.17
C ASP A 666 -0.83 27.01 36.66
N GLY A 667 0.42 27.34 36.98
CA GLY A 667 0.81 27.66 38.35
C GLY A 667 0.07 28.88 38.87
#